data_AF-A0A378K3I3-F1
#
_entry.id   AF-A0A378K3I3-F1
#
_cell.length_a   1.000
_cell.length_b   1.000
_cell.length_c   1.000
_cell.angle_alpha   90.00
_cell.angle_beta   90.00
_cell.angle_gamma   90.00
#
_symmetry.space_group_name_H-M   'P 1'
#
loop_
_entity.id
_entity.type
_entity.pdbx_description
1 polymer ?
#
loop_
_entity_poly.entity_id
_entity_poly.type
_entity_poly.pdbx_seq_one_letter_code
_entity_poly.pdbx_strand_id
1 'polypeptide(L)'
;MTASVSFGETSNTMAKKLIHKTVDIYKYPDSLDSNSGEVTIGDLHGNAVKFLHFLLRHQVVKFKNEKEEKQLFNEFVNLYEKSDEIAICYLNMKPIELRINDHTQKLQEAKNRLDELSNLAERSEVEEQELALLNGPIGMYGSLLYKEKILNNQIASLNEEKDKLAALGIALKDIPVMLDAIIDQLEVVSNDTLVRLIGDELADRGSNDYITLKLLGFLHDNNVKVNITISNHSNEFIRSYEALNYQRPTGAIEGKDQRSFGGLKLLIDNNVVSKDEVTKLVDKAYKPTLKVIDYTLSNEGISLFSHAPVRFDRIKIIAERMNIVYNDSTKEALATTIDKINTRFDQIVKNNQVHEFCATAGVKVGDMSLDEISRLPLVDIIWNRWDASKDTDDARPSKINNYSVNYVHGHDPYQSKFEHVINLDTTSGKGMRSEQNEKVKAAHEVIANKSEGWEDAQAYLDGINEYKVLDSNERGLEQKHSLNLINEEYRQSKLMSPGKRTGIMTGIFGAIGLGVGAAIGAALVATGVFAPFGAGVLGVVALAAVSGVGAGIVSGSLGFGIAKATAPTPVNSTVVIPKNTSANTQSKVHSDIMSNQKGDSLSVLRKLGGTAKHKMEEEKPNIVNIKEIDKPVVVSNPVIVPVEKDDNTLDYNNSPGL
;
A
#
# COMPACT_ATOMS: atom_id res chain seq x y z
N MET A 1 -67.08 12.88 -10.11
CA MET A 1 -65.77 13.11 -10.73
C MET A 1 -64.70 12.89 -9.67
N THR A 2 -64.16 11.68 -9.59
CA THR A 2 -63.06 11.31 -8.68
C THR A 2 -61.83 11.10 -9.54
N ALA A 3 -60.91 12.06 -9.53
CA ALA A 3 -59.64 11.97 -10.23
C ALA A 3 -58.69 11.06 -9.44
N SER A 4 -58.35 9.91 -10.02
CA SER A 4 -57.28 9.05 -9.53
C SER A 4 -55.94 9.66 -9.92
N VAL A 5 -55.18 10.13 -8.92
CA VAL A 5 -53.78 10.51 -9.10
C VAL A 5 -52.96 9.24 -9.19
N SER A 6 -52.52 8.90 -10.41
CA SER A 6 -51.51 7.88 -10.66
C SER A 6 -50.15 8.47 -10.25
N PHE A 7 -49.61 8.00 -9.13
CA PHE A 7 -48.18 8.16 -8.86
C PHE A 7 -47.45 7.20 -9.81
N GLY A 8 -46.84 7.75 -10.85
CA GLY A 8 -45.90 7.00 -11.67
C GLY A 8 -44.68 6.66 -10.83
N GLU A 9 -44.55 5.40 -10.42
CA GLU A 9 -43.28 4.85 -9.98
C GLU A 9 -42.30 4.94 -11.15
N THR A 10 -41.49 5.99 -11.18
CA THR A 10 -40.30 6.00 -12.01
C THR A 10 -39.39 4.91 -11.46
N SER A 11 -39.39 3.76 -12.14
CA SER A 11 -38.41 2.70 -11.95
C SER A 11 -37.02 3.34 -12.03
N ASN A 12 -36.44 3.63 -10.87
CA ASN A 12 -35.09 4.16 -10.75
C ASN A 12 -34.16 2.98 -11.01
N THR A 13 -33.94 2.65 -12.28
CA THR A 13 -33.10 1.54 -12.70
C THR A 13 -31.72 1.76 -12.10
N MET A 14 -31.29 0.81 -11.27
CA MET A 14 -29.94 0.79 -10.71
C MET A 14 -28.95 0.78 -11.88
N ALA A 15 -28.10 1.81 -11.95
CA ALA A 15 -27.21 2.07 -13.07
C ALA A 15 -25.77 2.18 -12.57
N LYS A 16 -24.88 1.48 -13.26
CA LYS A 16 -23.43 1.67 -13.20
C LYS A 16 -23.00 2.40 -14.45
N LYS A 17 -22.18 3.42 -14.28
CA LYS A 17 -21.65 4.23 -15.38
C LYS A 17 -20.14 4.29 -15.26
N LEU A 18 -19.45 3.62 -16.19
CA LEU A 18 -18.02 3.84 -16.38
C LEU A 18 -17.82 5.19 -17.05
N ILE A 19 -17.19 6.13 -16.33
CA ILE A 19 -16.76 7.41 -16.85
C ILE A 19 -15.33 7.23 -17.34
N HIS A 20 -15.15 7.29 -18.66
CA HIS A 20 -13.85 7.20 -19.31
C HIS A 20 -13.61 8.46 -20.13
N LYS A 21 -12.60 9.26 -19.75
CA LYS A 21 -12.31 10.58 -20.34
C LYS A 21 -10.79 10.81 -20.43
N THR A 22 -10.39 11.79 -21.24
CA THR A 22 -9.05 12.38 -21.23
C THR A 22 -9.06 13.61 -20.33
N VAL A 23 -8.30 13.60 -19.25
CA VAL A 23 -8.32 14.62 -18.20
C VAL A 23 -6.88 14.95 -17.76
N ASP A 24 -6.52 16.23 -17.85
CA ASP A 24 -5.30 16.75 -17.23
C ASP A 24 -5.58 17.05 -15.75
N ILE A 25 -5.21 16.10 -14.89
CA ILE A 25 -5.47 16.18 -13.44
C ILE A 25 -4.75 17.35 -12.76
N TYR A 26 -3.76 17.97 -13.42
CA TYR A 26 -3.01 19.11 -12.88
C TYR A 26 -3.59 20.46 -13.28
N LYS A 27 -4.79 20.47 -13.84
CA LYS A 27 -5.62 21.66 -14.04
C LYS A 27 -6.92 21.49 -13.27
N TYR A 28 -7.51 22.61 -12.85
CA TYR A 28 -8.85 22.58 -12.26
C TYR A 28 -9.85 21.92 -13.23
N PRO A 29 -10.78 21.06 -12.79
CA PRO A 29 -11.69 20.37 -13.68
C PRO A 29 -12.49 21.34 -14.58
N ASP A 30 -12.32 21.24 -15.90
CA ASP A 30 -13.09 22.04 -16.87
C ASP A 30 -14.56 21.62 -16.97
N SER A 31 -14.89 20.45 -16.44
CA SER A 31 -16.25 19.92 -16.38
C SER A 31 -16.44 19.12 -15.10
N LEU A 32 -17.62 19.28 -14.50
CA LEU A 32 -18.05 18.51 -13.33
C LEU A 32 -18.94 17.35 -13.78
N ASP A 33 -18.77 16.21 -13.14
CA ASP A 33 -19.58 15.02 -13.31
C ASP A 33 -20.51 14.90 -12.09
N SER A 34 -21.80 14.64 -12.32
CA SER A 34 -22.71 14.25 -11.24
C SER A 34 -22.26 12.92 -10.64
N ASN A 35 -22.48 12.74 -9.34
CA ASN A 35 -22.35 11.43 -8.71
C ASN A 35 -23.74 10.88 -8.36
N SER A 36 -23.86 9.56 -8.44
CA SER A 36 -25.12 8.82 -8.26
C SER A 36 -25.26 8.22 -6.84
N GLY A 37 -24.35 8.59 -5.92
CA GLY A 37 -24.30 8.12 -4.54
C GLY A 37 -23.07 7.26 -4.22
N GLU A 38 -22.33 6.80 -5.22
CA GLU A 38 -21.05 6.11 -5.07
C GLU A 38 -20.13 6.46 -6.24
N VAL A 39 -18.88 6.85 -5.93
CA VAL A 39 -17.83 7.06 -6.93
C VAL A 39 -16.58 6.27 -6.55
N THR A 40 -16.08 5.50 -7.51
CA THR A 40 -14.91 4.64 -7.34
C THR A 40 -13.82 5.04 -8.32
N ILE A 41 -12.62 5.31 -7.80
CA ILE A 41 -11.42 5.55 -8.59
C ILE A 41 -10.44 4.38 -8.45
N GLY A 42 -9.74 4.07 -9.54
CA GLY A 42 -8.63 3.10 -9.57
C GLY A 42 -7.41 3.59 -8.78
N ASP A 43 -6.23 3.08 -9.15
CA ASP A 43 -4.96 3.40 -8.51
C ASP A 43 -4.71 4.90 -8.39
N LEU A 44 -4.43 5.34 -7.17
CA LEU A 44 -4.16 6.75 -6.89
C LEU A 44 -2.69 7.11 -7.10
N HIS A 45 -1.78 6.13 -7.14
CA HIS A 45 -0.33 6.29 -7.30
C HIS A 45 0.31 7.23 -6.26
N GLY A 46 -0.27 7.33 -5.05
CA GLY A 46 0.14 8.27 -4.00
C GLY A 46 -0.08 9.74 -4.38
N ASN A 47 -0.82 10.01 -5.46
CA ASN A 47 -0.93 11.32 -6.07
C ASN A 47 -2.11 12.11 -5.49
N ALA A 48 -1.81 13.00 -4.54
CA ALA A 48 -2.83 13.83 -3.89
C ALA A 48 -3.52 14.84 -4.85
N VAL A 49 -2.88 15.23 -5.96
CA VAL A 49 -3.52 16.05 -7.01
C VAL A 49 -4.59 15.25 -7.73
N LYS A 50 -4.31 14.00 -8.11
CA LYS A 50 -5.31 13.08 -8.66
C LYS A 50 -6.49 12.92 -7.70
N PHE A 51 -6.21 12.80 -6.40
CA PHE A 51 -7.25 12.66 -5.39
C PHE A 51 -8.15 13.89 -5.27
N LEU A 52 -7.57 15.07 -5.08
CA LEU A 52 -8.35 16.31 -4.97
C LEU A 52 -9.11 16.60 -6.27
N HIS A 53 -8.47 16.40 -7.43
CA HIS A 53 -9.13 16.55 -8.73
C HIS A 53 -10.35 15.64 -8.86
N PHE A 54 -10.22 14.37 -8.47
CA PHE A 54 -11.34 13.41 -8.43
C PHE A 54 -12.49 13.91 -7.54
N LEU A 55 -12.17 14.34 -6.31
CA LEU A 55 -13.19 14.83 -5.37
C LEU A 55 -13.93 16.07 -5.88
N LEU A 56 -13.21 17.02 -6.49
CA LEU A 56 -13.78 18.23 -7.09
C LEU A 56 -14.65 17.88 -8.31
N ARG A 57 -14.10 17.10 -9.24
CA ARG A 57 -14.77 16.72 -10.49
C ARG A 57 -16.09 16.01 -10.22
N HIS A 58 -16.11 15.11 -9.24
CA HIS A 58 -17.31 14.34 -8.88
C HIS A 58 -18.19 15.03 -7.83
N GLN A 59 -17.95 16.30 -7.54
CA GLN A 59 -18.76 17.11 -6.64
C GLN A 59 -18.92 16.46 -5.26
N VAL A 60 -17.86 15.85 -4.76
CA VAL A 60 -17.76 15.42 -3.35
C VAL A 60 -17.37 16.61 -2.49
N VAL A 61 -16.42 17.41 -3.00
CA VAL A 61 -15.96 18.66 -2.39
C VAL A 61 -16.01 19.78 -3.42
N LYS A 62 -15.99 21.01 -2.92
CA LYS A 62 -15.78 22.23 -3.73
C LYS A 62 -14.98 23.25 -2.94
N PHE A 63 -14.47 24.28 -3.61
CA PHE A 63 -13.92 25.44 -2.92
C PHE A 63 -15.05 26.37 -2.46
N LYS A 64 -14.89 26.96 -1.26
CA LYS A 64 -15.84 27.93 -0.68
C LYS A 64 -15.95 29.19 -1.55
N ASN A 65 -14.84 29.64 -2.13
CA ASN A 65 -14.79 30.79 -3.02
C ASN A 65 -14.67 30.36 -4.49
N GLU A 66 -15.81 30.25 -5.17
CA GLU A 66 -15.88 29.84 -6.59
C GLU A 66 -15.11 30.79 -7.53
N LYS A 67 -14.88 32.06 -7.15
CA LYS A 67 -14.12 33.00 -7.99
C LYS A 67 -12.62 32.69 -8.05
N GLU A 68 -12.11 31.96 -7.06
CA GLU A 68 -10.68 31.69 -6.87
C GLU A 68 -10.34 30.20 -7.03
N GLU A 69 -11.30 29.34 -7.35
CA GLU A 69 -11.14 27.88 -7.41
C GLU A 69 -9.94 27.43 -8.27
N LYS A 70 -9.74 28.05 -9.43
CA LYS A 70 -8.64 27.74 -10.34
C LYS A 70 -7.29 28.15 -9.76
N GLN A 71 -7.27 29.29 -9.06
CA GLN A 71 -6.07 29.78 -8.41
C GLN A 71 -5.70 28.87 -7.24
N LEU A 72 -6.64 28.58 -6.34
CA LEU A 72 -6.44 27.71 -5.18
C LEU A 72 -6.00 26.30 -5.60
N PHE A 73 -6.61 25.75 -6.66
CA PHE A 73 -6.18 24.47 -7.20
C PHE A 73 -4.76 24.52 -7.78
N ASN A 74 -4.40 25.59 -8.50
CA ASN A 74 -3.03 25.76 -8.99
C ASN A 74 -2.02 25.93 -7.84
N GLU A 75 -2.40 26.61 -6.76
CA GLU A 75 -1.58 26.70 -5.54
C GLU A 75 -1.36 25.31 -4.91
N PHE A 76 -2.39 24.47 -4.89
CA PHE A 76 -2.29 23.08 -4.44
C PHE A 76 -1.35 22.25 -5.33
N VAL A 77 -1.47 22.37 -6.66
CA VAL A 77 -0.57 21.69 -7.62
C VAL A 77 0.88 22.14 -7.43
N ASN A 78 1.12 23.45 -7.29
CA ASN A 78 2.46 23.99 -7.05
C ASN A 78 3.06 23.51 -5.72
N LEU A 79 2.24 23.43 -4.66
CA LEU A 79 2.67 22.86 -3.37
C LEU A 79 3.03 21.37 -3.52
N TYR A 80 2.22 20.61 -4.25
CA TYR A 80 2.44 19.19 -4.51
C TYR A 80 3.75 18.95 -5.27
N GLU A 81 4.03 19.72 -6.33
CA GLU A 81 5.25 19.59 -7.13
C GLU A 81 6.50 19.94 -6.34
N LYS A 82 6.47 21.05 -5.59
CA LYS A 82 7.60 21.42 -4.73
C LYS A 82 7.84 20.38 -3.63
N SER A 83 6.77 19.80 -3.09
CA SER A 83 6.89 18.68 -2.14
C SER A 83 7.55 17.45 -2.79
N ASP A 84 7.32 17.22 -4.09
CA ASP A 84 7.91 16.11 -4.85
C ASP A 84 9.43 16.31 -5.03
N GLU A 85 9.83 17.50 -5.46
CA GLU A 85 11.25 17.87 -5.62
C GLU A 85 12.01 17.76 -4.29
N ILE A 86 11.39 18.22 -3.21
CA ILE A 86 11.92 18.09 -1.84
C ILE A 86 12.06 16.62 -1.44
N ALA A 87 11.05 15.78 -1.70
CA ALA A 87 11.08 14.36 -1.38
C ALA A 87 12.20 13.63 -2.15
N ILE A 88 12.45 13.99 -3.40
CA ILE A 88 13.52 13.42 -4.23
C ILE A 88 14.90 13.76 -3.67
N CYS A 89 15.13 15.03 -3.34
CA CYS A 89 16.39 15.44 -2.70
C CYS A 89 16.64 14.61 -1.44
N TYR A 90 15.62 14.43 -0.59
CA TYR A 90 15.73 13.60 0.61
C TYR A 90 16.07 12.12 0.30
N LEU A 91 15.40 11.52 -0.68
CA LEU A 91 15.64 10.12 -1.07
C LEU A 91 17.04 9.92 -1.67
N ASN A 92 17.60 10.94 -2.32
CA ASN A 92 18.98 10.93 -2.83
C ASN A 92 20.00 11.12 -1.70
N MET A 93 19.74 12.06 -0.79
CA MET A 93 20.63 12.38 0.33
C MET A 93 20.79 11.20 1.29
N LYS A 94 19.71 10.49 1.63
CA LYS A 94 19.77 9.51 2.73
C LYS A 94 20.74 8.33 2.49
N PRO A 95 20.76 7.70 1.31
CA PRO A 95 21.75 6.70 0.99
C PRO A 95 23.18 7.25 0.98
N ILE A 96 23.38 8.51 0.57
CA ILE A 96 24.70 9.16 0.59
C ILE A 96 25.17 9.33 2.04
N GLU A 97 24.33 9.82 2.95
CA GLU A 97 24.64 9.94 4.38
C GLU A 97 25.06 8.60 5.00
N LEU A 98 24.32 7.53 4.70
CA LEU A 98 24.65 6.18 5.19
C LEU A 98 26.02 5.72 4.69
N ARG A 99 26.33 5.96 3.41
CA ARG A 99 27.66 5.65 2.85
C ARG A 99 28.76 6.48 3.49
N ILE A 100 28.54 7.78 3.70
CA ILE A 100 29.50 8.67 4.38
C ILE A 100 29.81 8.13 5.77
N ASN A 101 28.80 7.73 6.54
CA ASN A 101 29.00 7.19 7.87
C ASN A 101 29.81 5.89 7.85
N ASP A 102 29.45 4.94 6.98
CA ASP A 102 30.18 3.68 6.79
C ASP A 102 31.64 3.91 6.34
N HIS A 103 31.87 4.80 5.37
CA HIS A 103 33.22 5.11 4.89
C HIS A 103 34.04 5.87 5.93
N THR A 104 33.41 6.74 6.72
CA THR A 104 34.06 7.44 7.84
C THR A 104 34.53 6.44 8.89
N GLN A 105 33.68 5.47 9.25
CA GLN A 105 34.04 4.40 10.19
C GLN A 105 35.21 3.57 9.64
N LYS A 106 35.11 3.07 8.39
CA LYS A 106 36.18 2.29 7.74
C LYS A 106 37.48 3.05 7.59
N LEU A 107 37.42 4.37 7.36
CA LEU A 107 38.58 5.23 7.30
C LEU A 107 39.23 5.36 8.69
N GLN A 108 38.43 5.53 9.74
CA GLN A 108 38.94 5.61 11.11
C GLN A 108 39.57 4.29 11.56
N GLU A 109 38.96 3.15 11.24
CA GLU A 109 39.51 1.82 11.50
C GLU A 109 40.86 1.64 10.78
N ALA A 110 40.95 2.04 9.51
CA ALA A 110 42.19 1.98 8.74
C ALA A 110 43.27 2.91 9.30
N LYS A 111 42.91 4.10 9.80
CA LYS A 111 43.84 5.02 10.47
C LYS A 111 44.38 4.42 11.76
N ASN A 112 43.49 3.87 12.60
CA ASN A 112 43.89 3.20 13.83
C ASN A 112 44.81 2.00 13.55
N ARG A 113 44.51 1.22 12.50
CA ARG A 113 45.35 0.09 12.09
C ARG A 113 46.72 0.53 11.56
N LEU A 114 46.76 1.62 10.79
CA LEU A 114 48.01 2.23 10.36
C LEU A 114 48.86 2.67 11.56
N ASP A 115 48.25 3.33 12.55
CA ASP A 115 48.93 3.78 13.77
C ASP A 115 49.45 2.59 14.58
N GLU A 116 48.67 1.53 14.72
CA GLU A 116 49.08 0.28 15.38
C GLU A 116 50.30 -0.32 14.68
N LEU A 117 50.22 -0.58 13.37
CA LEU A 117 51.30 -1.17 12.58
C LEU A 117 52.57 -0.30 12.61
N SER A 118 52.42 1.02 12.54
CA SER A 118 53.53 1.96 12.55
C SER A 118 54.29 1.94 13.89
N ASN A 119 53.60 1.62 14.98
CA ASN A 119 54.18 1.57 16.34
C ASN A 119 54.70 0.19 16.75
N LEU A 120 54.49 -0.87 15.95
CA LEU A 120 55.07 -2.19 16.21
C LEU A 120 56.59 -2.16 16.01
N ALA A 121 57.32 -2.64 17.01
CA ALA A 121 58.79 -2.72 16.99
C ALA A 121 59.31 -3.78 16.00
N GLU A 122 58.59 -4.89 15.87
CA GLU A 122 58.82 -5.94 14.88
C GLU A 122 57.50 -6.23 14.18
N ARG A 123 57.52 -6.33 12.85
CA ARG A 123 56.36 -6.65 12.01
C ARG A 123 56.62 -7.94 11.24
N SER A 124 55.59 -8.75 11.08
CA SER A 124 55.57 -9.87 10.14
C SER A 124 55.54 -9.36 8.69
N GLU A 125 55.87 -10.23 7.73
CA GLU A 125 55.82 -9.88 6.30
C GLU A 125 54.40 -9.46 5.85
N VAL A 126 53.37 -10.10 6.40
CA VAL A 126 51.96 -9.76 6.12
C VAL A 126 51.62 -8.36 6.65
N GLU A 127 52.10 -8.01 7.85
CA GLU A 127 51.90 -6.69 8.43
C GLU A 127 52.66 -5.59 7.68
N GLU A 128 53.84 -5.90 7.14
CA GLU A 128 54.60 -4.97 6.30
C GLU A 128 53.89 -4.74 4.96
N GLN A 129 53.31 -5.79 4.37
CA GLN A 129 52.48 -5.68 3.16
C GLN A 129 51.19 -4.87 3.42
N GLU A 130 50.52 -5.10 4.56
CA GLU A 130 49.34 -4.34 4.98
C GLU A 130 49.68 -2.86 5.21
N LEU A 131 50.80 -2.57 5.89
CA LEU A 131 51.30 -1.21 6.10
C LEU A 131 51.61 -0.51 4.76
N ALA A 132 52.26 -1.20 3.83
CA ALA A 132 52.54 -0.69 2.49
C ALA A 132 51.26 -0.42 1.69
N LEU A 133 50.24 -1.28 1.80
CA LEU A 133 48.93 -1.09 1.20
C LEU A 133 48.22 0.15 1.76
N LEU A 134 48.19 0.31 3.09
CA LEU A 134 47.54 1.44 3.76
C LEU A 134 48.22 2.78 3.41
N ASN A 135 49.55 2.79 3.33
CA ASN A 135 50.37 3.93 2.89
C ASN A 135 50.46 4.09 1.36
N GLY A 136 49.82 3.19 0.61
CA GLY A 136 49.87 3.18 -0.85
C GLY A 136 49.32 4.46 -1.47
N PRO A 137 49.64 4.73 -2.75
CA PRO A 137 49.14 5.91 -3.45
C PRO A 137 47.62 5.84 -3.66
N ILE A 138 47.01 6.98 -4.00
CA ILE A 138 45.56 7.14 -4.18
C ILE A 138 44.91 6.19 -5.21
N GLY A 139 45.69 5.55 -6.07
CA GLY A 139 45.22 4.55 -7.05
C GLY A 139 45.17 3.11 -6.52
N MET A 140 45.70 2.85 -5.33
CA MET A 140 45.75 1.52 -4.74
C MET A 140 44.49 1.28 -3.90
N TYR A 141 43.67 0.32 -4.32
CA TYR A 141 42.45 -0.08 -3.61
C TYR A 141 42.81 -0.61 -2.23
N GLY A 142 42.51 0.15 -1.18
CA GLY A 142 42.89 -0.17 0.21
C GLY A 142 43.68 0.93 0.91
N SER A 143 44.37 1.79 0.16
CA SER A 143 45.10 2.92 0.72
C SER A 143 44.18 3.92 1.43
N LEU A 144 44.71 4.59 2.45
CA LEU A 144 43.99 5.66 3.16
C LEU A 144 43.60 6.80 2.21
N LEU A 145 44.49 7.18 1.30
CA LEU A 145 44.24 8.24 0.32
C LEU A 145 43.05 7.91 -0.60
N TYR A 146 42.95 6.66 -1.05
CA TYR A 146 41.81 6.22 -1.86
C TYR A 146 40.50 6.27 -1.06
N LYS A 147 40.50 5.80 0.20
CA LYS A 147 39.34 5.86 1.10
C LYS A 147 38.90 7.30 1.37
N GLU A 148 39.85 8.22 1.62
CA GLU A 148 39.56 9.65 1.79
C GLU A 148 38.98 10.28 0.52
N LYS A 149 39.50 9.93 -0.66
CA LYS A 149 38.94 10.40 -1.94
C LYS A 149 37.48 9.97 -2.12
N ILE A 150 37.15 8.71 -1.84
CA ILE A 150 35.76 8.23 -1.92
C ILE A 150 34.86 9.00 -0.95
N LEU A 151 35.31 9.17 0.30
CA LEU A 151 34.54 9.90 1.31
C LEU A 151 34.30 11.36 0.89
N ASN A 152 35.33 12.06 0.40
CA ASN A 152 35.22 13.44 -0.06
C ASN A 152 34.26 13.57 -1.26
N ASN A 153 34.30 12.63 -2.21
CA ASN A 153 33.35 12.61 -3.32
C ASN A 153 31.91 12.45 -2.83
N GLN A 154 31.67 11.57 -1.84
CA GLN A 154 30.34 11.39 -1.26
C GLN A 154 29.86 12.65 -0.51
N ILE A 155 30.75 13.31 0.24
CA ILE A 155 30.45 14.58 0.91
C ILE A 155 30.09 15.66 -0.11
N ALA A 156 30.83 15.75 -1.22
CA ALA A 156 30.53 16.68 -2.30
C ALA A 156 29.14 16.44 -2.90
N SER A 157 28.79 15.18 -3.22
CA SER A 157 27.44 14.83 -3.70
C SER A 157 26.35 15.14 -2.66
N LEU A 158 26.61 14.93 -1.36
CA LEU A 158 25.64 15.29 -0.32
C LEU A 158 25.41 16.80 -0.26
N ASN A 159 26.46 17.60 -0.39
CA ASN A 159 26.35 19.05 -0.38
C ASN A 159 25.60 19.55 -1.62
N GLU A 160 25.82 18.96 -2.79
CA GLU A 160 25.06 19.29 -4.00
C GLU A 160 23.54 19.09 -3.80
N GLU A 161 23.12 17.97 -3.22
CA GLU A 161 21.71 17.72 -2.93
C GLU A 161 21.15 18.66 -1.85
N LYS A 162 21.96 19.05 -0.86
CA LYS A 162 21.57 20.06 0.15
C LYS A 162 21.39 21.44 -0.49
N ASP A 163 22.26 21.81 -1.42
CA ASP A 163 22.16 23.06 -2.15
C ASP A 163 20.93 23.08 -3.05
N LYS A 164 20.61 21.97 -3.73
CA LYS A 164 19.34 21.79 -4.46
C LYS A 164 18.14 21.99 -3.53
N LEU A 165 18.12 21.31 -2.38
CA LEU A 165 17.05 21.44 -1.39
C LEU A 165 16.90 22.89 -0.90
N ALA A 166 18.01 23.59 -0.65
CA ALA A 166 17.99 24.99 -0.24
C ALA A 166 17.46 25.92 -1.35
N ALA A 167 17.75 25.63 -2.61
CA ALA A 167 17.34 26.42 -3.77
C ALA A 167 15.83 26.35 -4.07
N LEU A 168 15.12 25.31 -3.60
CA LEU A 168 13.68 25.15 -3.83
C LEU A 168 12.84 26.27 -3.19
N GLY A 169 13.41 27.08 -2.31
CA GLY A 169 12.85 28.35 -1.85
C GLY A 169 11.57 28.26 -1.00
N ILE A 170 10.98 27.08 -0.86
CA ILE A 170 10.00 26.75 0.17
C ILE A 170 10.76 26.16 1.35
N ALA A 171 10.59 26.77 2.52
CA ALA A 171 11.08 26.13 3.72
C ALA A 171 10.18 24.91 3.99
N LEU A 172 10.76 23.75 4.28
CA LEU A 172 10.03 22.51 4.59
C LEU A 172 8.86 22.74 5.57
N LYS A 173 9.05 23.66 6.52
CA LYS A 173 8.07 24.11 7.53
C LYS A 173 6.81 24.79 6.96
N ASP A 174 6.86 25.31 5.74
CA ASP A 174 5.76 26.02 5.10
C ASP A 174 4.76 25.04 4.45
N ILE A 175 5.17 23.79 4.17
CA ILE A 175 4.31 22.79 3.53
C ILE A 175 3.01 22.55 4.32
N PRO A 176 3.02 22.23 5.63
CA PRO A 176 1.79 22.04 6.38
C PRO A 176 0.94 23.31 6.45
N VAL A 177 1.57 24.49 6.59
CA VAL A 177 0.87 25.78 6.70
C VAL A 177 0.13 26.11 5.40
N MET A 178 0.78 25.96 4.25
CA MET A 178 0.16 26.18 2.95
C MET A 178 -0.94 25.15 2.66
N LEU A 179 -0.71 23.88 3.03
CA LEU A 179 -1.70 22.83 2.86
C LEU A 179 -2.95 23.10 3.68
N ASP A 180 -2.80 23.48 4.95
CA ASP A 180 -3.91 23.80 5.84
C ASP A 180 -4.71 25.00 5.30
N ALA A 181 -4.03 26.04 4.82
CA ALA A 181 -4.69 27.20 4.21
C ALA A 181 -5.54 26.82 2.99
N ILE A 182 -5.09 25.86 2.17
CA ILE A 182 -5.86 25.37 1.01
C ILE A 182 -7.03 24.48 1.46
N ILE A 183 -6.80 23.55 2.39
CA ILE A 183 -7.86 22.66 2.92
C ILE A 183 -8.95 23.48 3.62
N ASP A 184 -8.59 24.57 4.29
CA ASP A 184 -9.54 25.50 4.91
C ASP A 184 -10.46 26.19 3.88
N GLN A 185 -10.09 26.20 2.59
CA GLN A 185 -10.95 26.69 1.51
C GLN A 185 -11.86 25.60 0.93
N LEU A 186 -11.74 24.34 1.34
CA LEU A 186 -12.62 23.27 0.89
C LEU A 186 -13.89 23.19 1.75
N GLU A 187 -14.99 22.79 1.11
CA GLU A 187 -16.22 22.36 1.78
C GLU A 187 -16.80 21.12 1.09
N VAL A 188 -17.52 20.29 1.86
CA VAL A 188 -18.18 19.09 1.34
C VAL A 188 -19.49 19.48 0.68
N VAL A 189 -19.71 19.01 -0.55
CA VAL A 189 -20.97 19.22 -1.28
C VAL A 189 -22.03 18.22 -0.82
N SER A 190 -21.63 16.95 -0.64
CA SER A 190 -22.48 15.87 -0.14
C SER A 190 -21.66 14.88 0.68
N ASN A 191 -22.18 14.51 1.85
CA ASN A 191 -21.61 13.46 2.70
C ASN A 191 -22.32 12.10 2.53
N ASP A 192 -23.36 12.05 1.69
CA ASP A 192 -24.09 10.82 1.38
C ASP A 192 -23.37 9.96 0.33
N THR A 193 -22.50 10.57 -0.47
CA THR A 193 -21.71 9.89 -1.49
C THR A 193 -20.65 9.01 -0.85
N LEU A 194 -20.62 7.73 -1.21
CA LEU A 194 -19.50 6.83 -0.90
C LEU A 194 -18.34 7.13 -1.86
N VAL A 195 -17.19 7.45 -1.31
CA VAL A 195 -15.91 7.52 -2.02
C VAL A 195 -15.18 6.20 -1.83
N ARG A 196 -14.87 5.51 -2.93
CA ARG A 196 -14.11 4.26 -2.91
C ARG A 196 -12.77 4.42 -3.63
N LEU A 197 -11.68 4.14 -2.93
CA LEU A 197 -10.33 4.15 -3.49
C LEU A 197 -9.86 2.71 -3.69
N ILE A 198 -9.48 2.35 -4.92
CA ILE A 198 -8.95 1.01 -5.22
C ILE A 198 -7.44 0.93 -4.92
N GLY A 199 -7.04 1.39 -3.73
CA GLY A 199 -5.67 1.27 -3.24
C GLY A 199 -4.67 2.25 -3.86
N ASP A 200 -3.40 2.01 -3.55
CA ASP A 200 -2.22 2.79 -3.99
C ASP A 200 -2.33 4.28 -3.64
N GLU A 201 -2.98 4.59 -2.53
CA GLU A 201 -3.19 5.95 -2.03
C GLU A 201 -2.03 6.50 -1.19
N LEU A 202 -1.21 5.63 -0.60
CA LEU A 202 -0.05 5.97 0.21
C LEU A 202 1.16 5.11 -0.17
N ALA A 203 2.36 5.57 0.20
CA ALA A 203 3.64 4.88 -0.05
C ALA A 203 3.86 4.44 -1.51
N ASP A 204 3.52 5.31 -2.46
CA ASP A 204 3.70 5.10 -3.90
C ASP A 204 4.54 6.25 -4.52
N ARG A 205 4.47 6.45 -5.82
CA ARG A 205 5.25 7.37 -6.64
C ARG A 205 4.83 8.83 -6.48
N GLY A 206 3.79 9.13 -5.73
CA GLY A 206 3.38 10.52 -5.48
C GLY A 206 4.41 11.33 -4.69
N SER A 207 4.06 12.56 -4.33
CA SER A 207 5.00 13.47 -3.67
C SER A 207 5.10 13.28 -2.16
N ASN A 208 3.96 13.22 -1.45
CA ASN A 208 3.95 13.25 0.01
C ASN A 208 2.64 12.68 0.59
N ASP A 209 2.75 11.57 1.34
CA ASP A 209 1.63 10.91 2.02
C ASP A 209 0.92 11.81 3.04
N TYR A 210 1.60 12.80 3.62
CA TYR A 210 0.97 13.76 4.54
C TYR A 210 -0.17 14.53 3.86
N ILE A 211 -0.03 14.88 2.58
CA ILE A 211 -1.05 15.61 1.83
C ILE A 211 -2.30 14.74 1.67
N THR A 212 -2.12 13.47 1.27
CA THR A 212 -3.24 12.51 1.14
C THR A 212 -3.91 12.26 2.49
N LEU A 213 -3.14 12.06 3.57
CA LEU A 213 -3.67 11.85 4.93
C LEU A 213 -4.49 13.05 5.42
N LYS A 214 -4.09 14.28 5.09
CA LYS A 214 -4.83 15.49 5.45
C LYS A 214 -6.14 15.62 4.68
N LEU A 215 -6.16 15.25 3.40
CA LEU A 215 -7.40 15.17 2.61
C LEU A 215 -8.35 14.10 3.17
N LEU A 216 -7.85 12.90 3.51
CA LEU A 216 -8.63 11.87 4.19
C LEU A 216 -9.16 12.35 5.54
N GLY A 217 -8.34 13.06 6.32
CA GLY A 217 -8.72 13.69 7.57
C GLY A 217 -9.87 14.69 7.39
N PHE A 218 -9.80 15.55 6.38
CA PHE A 218 -10.87 16.49 6.03
C PHE A 218 -12.17 15.78 5.67
N LEU A 219 -12.12 14.72 4.86
CA LEU A 219 -13.29 13.92 4.51
C LEU A 219 -13.93 13.26 5.73
N HIS A 220 -13.12 12.66 6.61
CA HIS A 220 -13.57 12.07 7.87
C HIS A 220 -14.24 13.11 8.77
N ASP A 221 -13.61 14.26 8.97
CA ASP A 221 -14.11 15.31 9.87
C ASP A 221 -15.44 15.93 9.37
N ASN A 222 -15.75 15.76 8.07
CA ASN A 222 -17.02 16.16 7.46
C ASN A 222 -17.99 14.99 7.21
N ASN A 223 -17.74 13.82 7.81
CA ASN A 223 -18.57 12.62 7.71
C ASN A 223 -18.76 12.06 6.29
N VAL A 224 -17.84 12.32 5.37
CA VAL A 224 -17.85 11.68 4.05
C VAL A 224 -17.45 10.22 4.23
N LYS A 225 -18.23 9.32 3.63
CA LYS A 225 -17.99 7.88 3.73
C LYS A 225 -16.88 7.50 2.75
N VAL A 226 -15.77 6.98 3.28
CA VAL A 226 -14.62 6.56 2.49
C VAL A 226 -14.34 5.08 2.75
N ASN A 227 -14.18 4.31 1.68
CA ASN A 227 -13.67 2.93 1.72
C ASN A 227 -12.40 2.85 0.87
N ILE A 228 -11.39 2.13 1.37
CA ILE A 228 -10.10 1.94 0.70
C ILE A 228 -9.82 0.44 0.65
N THR A 229 -9.72 -0.15 -0.53
CA THR A 229 -9.26 -1.54 -0.62
C THR A 229 -7.75 -1.57 -0.37
N ILE A 230 -7.29 -2.39 0.57
CA ILE A 230 -5.86 -2.52 0.85
C ILE A 230 -5.08 -2.90 -0.42
N SER A 231 -3.97 -2.20 -0.68
CA SER A 231 -3.02 -2.52 -1.75
C SER A 231 -1.66 -2.99 -1.24
N ASN A 232 -0.79 -3.35 -2.18
CA ASN A 232 0.61 -3.61 -1.88
C ASN A 232 1.30 -2.34 -1.33
N HIS A 233 1.02 -1.16 -1.89
CA HIS A 233 1.55 0.11 -1.38
C HIS A 233 0.92 0.50 -0.03
N SER A 234 -0.39 0.30 0.17
CA SER A 234 -1.03 0.45 1.50
C SER A 234 -0.32 -0.42 2.56
N ASN A 235 0.05 -1.65 2.21
CA ASN A 235 0.78 -2.55 3.11
C ASN A 235 2.20 -2.04 3.45
N GLU A 236 2.92 -1.44 2.51
CA GLU A 236 4.24 -0.83 2.78
C GLU A 236 4.12 0.35 3.76
N PHE A 237 3.10 1.19 3.58
CA PHE A 237 2.78 2.27 4.52
C PHE A 237 2.45 1.71 5.91
N ILE A 238 1.50 0.77 5.99
CA ILE A 238 1.03 0.20 7.25
C ILE A 238 2.15 -0.53 7.97
N ARG A 239 2.98 -1.33 7.28
CA ARG A 239 4.12 -2.01 7.89
C ARG A 239 5.08 -1.03 8.55
N SER A 240 5.34 0.10 7.89
CA SER A 240 6.23 1.15 8.42
C SER A 240 5.64 1.87 9.62
N TYR A 241 4.31 2.05 9.63
CA TYR A 241 3.54 2.59 10.75
C TYR A 241 3.50 1.61 11.95
N GLU A 242 3.18 0.34 11.72
CA GLU A 242 3.05 -0.71 12.74
C GLU A 242 4.38 -1.04 13.42
N ALA A 243 5.51 -0.88 12.72
CA ALA A 243 6.85 -0.97 13.31
C ALA A 243 7.15 0.19 14.31
N LEU A 244 6.21 1.13 14.51
CA LEU A 244 6.24 2.27 15.44
C LEU A 244 7.44 3.23 15.31
N ASN A 245 8.26 3.05 14.27
CA ASN A 245 9.47 3.83 14.05
C ASN A 245 9.47 4.58 12.72
N TYR A 246 8.45 4.43 11.86
CA TYR A 246 8.44 5.00 10.51
C TYR A 246 9.79 4.77 9.80
N GLN A 247 10.34 3.58 9.99
CA GLN A 247 11.50 3.15 9.25
C GLN A 247 11.09 3.02 7.78
N ARG A 248 12.07 3.17 6.88
CA ARG A 248 11.83 2.93 5.46
C ARG A 248 11.20 1.54 5.30
N PRO A 249 10.14 1.38 4.49
CA PRO A 249 9.54 0.08 4.29
C PRO A 249 10.63 -0.88 3.80
N THR A 250 10.81 -2.01 4.49
CA THR A 250 11.73 -3.08 4.07
C THR A 250 10.98 -4.14 3.27
N GLY A 251 9.87 -3.77 2.62
CA GLY A 251 9.06 -4.68 1.85
C GLY A 251 9.57 -4.86 0.43
N ALA A 252 8.68 -5.34 -0.43
CA ALA A 252 9.05 -5.80 -1.76
C ALA A 252 9.15 -4.66 -2.78
N ILE A 253 8.69 -3.45 -2.42
CA ILE A 253 8.69 -2.27 -3.30
C ILE A 253 9.94 -1.44 -3.05
N GLU A 254 10.63 -1.06 -4.13
CA GLU A 254 11.82 -0.22 -4.08
C GLU A 254 11.49 1.24 -3.76
N GLY A 255 12.42 1.96 -3.12
CA GLY A 255 12.07 3.27 -2.55
C GLY A 255 11.74 4.39 -3.52
N LYS A 256 12.08 4.28 -4.82
CA LYS A 256 11.62 5.25 -5.83
C LYS A 256 10.11 5.12 -6.09
N ASP A 257 9.60 3.90 -5.96
CA ASP A 257 8.18 3.58 -6.08
C ASP A 257 7.45 3.78 -4.73
N GLN A 258 8.10 4.39 -3.73
CA GLN A 258 7.52 4.74 -2.42
C GLN A 258 7.82 6.20 -2.05
N ARG A 259 7.98 7.05 -3.05
CA ARG A 259 8.40 8.44 -2.88
C ARG A 259 7.48 9.24 -1.98
N SER A 260 6.17 9.03 -2.06
CA SER A 260 5.20 9.75 -1.23
C SER A 260 5.41 9.48 0.26
N PHE A 261 5.80 8.25 0.62
CA PHE A 261 6.22 7.92 1.98
C PHE A 261 7.52 8.63 2.37
N GLY A 262 8.47 8.72 1.44
CA GLY A 262 9.70 9.50 1.61
C GLY A 262 9.41 10.97 1.96
N GLY A 263 8.44 11.59 1.29
CA GLY A 263 7.98 12.95 1.58
C GLY A 263 7.40 13.10 3.00
N LEU A 264 6.57 12.15 3.45
CA LEU A 264 6.06 12.15 4.82
C LEU A 264 7.19 11.95 5.84
N LYS A 265 8.08 10.99 5.59
CA LYS A 265 9.20 10.69 6.49
C LYS A 265 10.12 11.90 6.66
N LEU A 266 10.37 12.65 5.59
CA LEU A 266 11.14 13.88 5.65
C LEU A 266 10.53 14.90 6.62
N LEU A 267 9.20 15.10 6.59
CA LEU A 267 8.52 16.02 7.51
C LEU A 267 8.66 15.58 8.97
N ILE A 268 8.54 14.26 9.23
CA ILE A 268 8.70 13.68 10.57
C ILE A 268 10.16 13.80 11.06
N ASP A 269 11.12 13.37 10.26
CA ASP A 269 12.54 13.34 10.62
C ASP A 269 13.09 14.75 10.92
N ASN A 270 12.48 15.80 10.34
CA ASN A 270 12.84 17.20 10.57
C ASN A 270 11.94 17.92 11.61
N ASN A 271 11.08 17.18 12.32
CA ASN A 271 10.13 17.74 13.31
C ASN A 271 9.23 18.85 12.75
N VAL A 272 8.95 18.83 11.44
CA VAL A 272 7.97 19.74 10.82
C VAL A 272 6.56 19.28 11.10
N VAL A 273 6.34 17.96 11.08
CA VAL A 273 5.11 17.31 11.52
C VAL A 273 5.45 16.31 12.62
N SER A 274 4.64 16.29 13.69
CA SER A 274 4.86 15.35 14.79
C SER A 274 4.38 13.94 14.43
N LYS A 275 5.03 12.90 14.98
CA LYS A 275 4.54 11.52 14.86
C LYS A 275 3.12 11.39 15.38
N ASP A 276 2.80 12.03 16.51
CA ASP A 276 1.47 11.99 17.12
C ASP A 276 0.36 12.54 16.21
N GLU A 277 0.66 13.60 15.44
CA GLU A 277 -0.28 14.13 14.47
C GLU A 277 -0.55 13.12 13.34
N VAL A 278 0.50 12.50 12.81
CA VAL A 278 0.38 11.47 11.78
C VAL A 278 -0.38 10.26 12.32
N THR A 279 -0.05 9.78 13.52
CA THR A 279 -0.78 8.71 14.22
C THR A 279 -2.26 9.06 14.36
N LYS A 280 -2.62 10.29 14.74
CA LYS A 280 -4.02 10.71 14.81
C LYS A 280 -4.72 10.66 13.46
N LEU A 281 -4.09 11.13 12.39
CA LEU A 281 -4.64 11.06 11.03
C LEU A 281 -4.85 9.60 10.60
N VAL A 282 -3.84 8.75 10.82
CA VAL A 282 -3.87 7.34 10.45
C VAL A 282 -4.97 6.59 11.20
N ASP A 283 -5.01 6.72 12.53
CA ASP A 283 -5.97 6.00 13.36
C ASP A 283 -7.41 6.49 13.16
N LYS A 284 -7.62 7.80 12.91
CA LYS A 284 -8.96 8.37 12.74
C LYS A 284 -9.51 8.22 11.32
N ALA A 285 -8.68 8.46 10.29
CA ALA A 285 -9.17 8.68 8.93
C ALA A 285 -8.73 7.61 7.92
N TYR A 286 -7.68 6.84 8.21
CA TYR A 286 -7.15 5.84 7.27
C TYR A 286 -7.46 4.41 7.69
N LYS A 287 -7.04 3.98 8.89
CA LYS A 287 -7.26 2.61 9.37
C LYS A 287 -8.73 2.17 9.35
N PRO A 288 -9.72 3.01 9.72
CA PRO A 288 -11.13 2.62 9.70
C PRO A 288 -11.73 2.41 8.30
N THR A 289 -11.11 2.98 7.25
CA THR A 289 -11.63 2.91 5.88
C THR A 289 -11.14 1.67 5.13
N LEU A 290 -10.13 0.96 5.66
CA LEU A 290 -9.51 -0.19 5.00
C LEU A 290 -10.48 -1.37 4.87
N LYS A 291 -10.46 -2.01 3.70
CA LYS A 291 -11.20 -3.23 3.35
C LYS A 291 -10.28 -4.20 2.62
N VAL A 292 -10.49 -5.50 2.82
CA VAL A 292 -9.82 -6.54 2.01
C VAL A 292 -10.46 -6.61 0.64
N ILE A 293 -11.80 -6.72 0.65
CA ILE A 293 -12.68 -6.67 -0.52
C ILE A 293 -13.86 -5.81 -0.10
N ASP A 294 -14.30 -4.94 -0.97
CA ASP A 294 -15.51 -4.17 -0.77
C ASP A 294 -16.56 -4.58 -1.81
N TYR A 295 -17.84 -4.25 -1.61
CA TYR A 295 -18.91 -4.63 -2.53
C TYR A 295 -20.07 -3.64 -2.58
N THR A 296 -20.92 -3.81 -3.58
CA THR A 296 -22.23 -3.15 -3.69
C THR A 296 -23.26 -4.17 -4.19
N LEU A 297 -24.49 -4.11 -3.69
CA LEU A 297 -25.58 -5.05 -4.04
C LEU A 297 -26.62 -4.37 -4.94
N SER A 298 -26.99 -5.02 -6.04
CA SER A 298 -28.12 -4.61 -6.88
C SER A 298 -29.26 -5.61 -6.80
N ASN A 299 -30.38 -5.32 -7.45
CA ASN A 299 -31.49 -6.27 -7.56
C ASN A 299 -31.10 -7.57 -8.28
N GLU A 300 -30.11 -7.51 -9.18
CA GLU A 300 -29.70 -8.67 -9.99
C GLU A 300 -28.46 -9.39 -9.43
N GLY A 301 -27.65 -8.72 -8.62
CA GLY A 301 -26.35 -9.30 -8.23
C GLY A 301 -25.49 -8.47 -7.29
N ILE A 302 -24.19 -8.73 -7.37
CA ILE A 302 -23.16 -8.11 -6.54
C ILE A 302 -22.02 -7.57 -7.42
N SER A 303 -21.50 -6.40 -7.07
CA SER A 303 -20.27 -5.85 -7.63
C SER A 303 -19.17 -5.99 -6.58
N LEU A 304 -18.05 -6.63 -6.92
CA LEU A 304 -16.91 -6.87 -6.04
C LEU A 304 -15.78 -5.91 -6.39
N PHE A 305 -15.15 -5.33 -5.37
CA PHE A 305 -14.11 -4.34 -5.51
C PHE A 305 -12.86 -4.81 -4.75
N SER A 306 -11.75 -4.94 -5.48
CA SER A 306 -10.45 -5.35 -4.94
C SER A 306 -9.37 -4.48 -5.55
N HIS A 307 -8.22 -4.35 -4.86
CA HIS A 307 -7.09 -3.62 -5.40
C HIS A 307 -6.57 -4.26 -6.70
N ALA A 308 -6.09 -5.50 -6.61
CA ALA A 308 -5.63 -6.27 -7.77
C ALA A 308 -6.76 -7.09 -8.40
N PRO A 309 -6.64 -7.50 -9.68
CA PRO A 309 -7.53 -8.48 -10.28
C PRO A 309 -7.41 -9.83 -9.57
N VAL A 310 -8.52 -10.41 -9.14
CA VAL A 310 -8.52 -11.70 -8.44
C VAL A 310 -9.56 -12.67 -9.00
N ARG A 311 -9.29 -13.97 -8.81
CA ARG A 311 -10.26 -15.03 -9.04
C ARG A 311 -11.38 -14.97 -7.98
N PHE A 312 -12.58 -15.39 -8.35
CA PHE A 312 -13.74 -15.44 -7.44
C PHE A 312 -13.49 -16.37 -6.24
N ASP A 313 -12.83 -17.50 -6.46
CA ASP A 313 -12.50 -18.49 -5.43
C ASP A 313 -11.60 -17.95 -4.28
N ARG A 314 -10.93 -16.80 -4.49
CA ARG A 314 -10.08 -16.17 -3.46
C ARG A 314 -10.86 -15.74 -2.24
N ILE A 315 -12.13 -15.35 -2.39
CA ILE A 315 -12.99 -14.96 -1.25
C ILE A 315 -13.11 -16.12 -0.26
N LYS A 316 -13.31 -17.34 -0.77
CA LYS A 316 -13.39 -18.55 0.06
C LYS A 316 -12.07 -18.85 0.75
N ILE A 317 -10.94 -18.75 0.04
CA ILE A 317 -9.61 -18.99 0.61
C ILE A 317 -9.31 -17.98 1.73
N ILE A 318 -9.66 -16.70 1.53
CA ILE A 318 -9.52 -15.65 2.56
C ILE A 318 -10.39 -15.98 3.78
N ALA A 319 -11.66 -16.34 3.55
CA ALA A 319 -12.57 -16.71 4.63
C ALA A 319 -12.01 -17.88 5.46
N GLU A 320 -11.57 -18.95 4.80
CA GLU A 320 -10.97 -20.13 5.45
C GLU A 320 -9.72 -19.74 6.25
N ARG A 321 -8.80 -18.95 5.66
CA ARG A 321 -7.58 -18.46 6.34
C ARG A 321 -7.91 -17.64 7.59
N MET A 322 -9.03 -16.92 7.56
CA MET A 322 -9.54 -16.11 8.66
C MET A 322 -10.47 -16.87 9.62
N ASN A 323 -10.67 -18.18 9.42
CA ASN A 323 -11.59 -19.04 10.18
C ASN A 323 -13.06 -18.59 10.12
N ILE A 324 -13.48 -18.07 8.96
CA ILE A 324 -14.84 -17.60 8.67
C ILE A 324 -15.56 -18.67 7.85
N VAL A 325 -16.83 -18.93 8.18
CA VAL A 325 -17.68 -19.82 7.38
C VAL A 325 -18.05 -19.09 6.10
N TYR A 326 -17.57 -19.60 4.96
CA TYR A 326 -17.89 -19.09 3.63
C TYR A 326 -19.31 -19.50 3.22
N ASN A 327 -20.09 -18.56 2.70
CA ASN A 327 -21.39 -18.83 2.11
C ASN A 327 -21.67 -17.84 0.98
N ASP A 328 -21.87 -18.34 -0.24
CA ASP A 328 -22.22 -17.58 -1.43
C ASP A 328 -23.54 -18.03 -2.06
N SER A 329 -24.38 -18.76 -1.30
CA SER A 329 -25.66 -19.30 -1.81
C SER A 329 -26.61 -18.21 -2.34
N THR A 330 -26.50 -16.99 -1.82
CA THR A 330 -27.12 -15.77 -2.37
C THR A 330 -26.11 -14.63 -2.34
N LYS A 331 -26.36 -13.55 -3.10
CA LYS A 331 -25.55 -12.33 -3.06
C LYS A 331 -25.48 -11.71 -1.66
N GLU A 332 -26.55 -11.79 -0.87
CA GLU A 332 -26.59 -11.32 0.53
C GLU A 332 -25.77 -12.21 1.46
N ALA A 333 -25.76 -13.53 1.22
CA ALA A 333 -24.91 -14.46 1.95
C ALA A 333 -23.41 -14.20 1.66
N LEU A 334 -23.07 -13.94 0.39
CA LEU A 334 -21.71 -13.58 -0.01
C LEU A 334 -21.29 -12.23 0.60
N ALA A 335 -22.16 -11.23 0.53
CA ALA A 335 -22.01 -9.94 1.20
C ALA A 335 -21.72 -10.11 2.71
N THR A 336 -22.51 -10.93 3.41
CA THR A 336 -22.28 -11.24 4.83
C THR A 336 -20.93 -11.93 5.06
N THR A 337 -20.49 -12.79 4.15
CA THR A 337 -19.15 -13.41 4.22
C THR A 337 -18.06 -12.34 4.12
N ILE A 338 -18.20 -11.39 3.20
CA ILE A 338 -17.24 -10.28 3.02
C ILE A 338 -17.26 -9.35 4.25
N ASP A 339 -18.42 -9.06 4.84
CA ASP A 339 -18.51 -8.27 6.08
C ASP A 339 -17.77 -8.94 7.23
N LYS A 340 -17.88 -10.26 7.35
CA LYS A 340 -17.13 -11.05 8.34
C LYS A 340 -15.63 -10.98 8.09
N ILE A 341 -15.19 -11.05 6.82
CA ILE A 341 -13.78 -10.90 6.43
C ILE A 341 -13.27 -9.52 6.87
N ASN A 342 -13.98 -8.45 6.48
CA ASN A 342 -13.58 -7.09 6.82
C ASN A 342 -13.63 -6.82 8.33
N THR A 343 -14.61 -7.37 9.05
CA THR A 343 -14.66 -7.28 10.52
C THR A 343 -13.43 -7.94 11.17
N ARG A 344 -13.00 -9.09 10.64
CA ARG A 344 -11.78 -9.75 11.12
C ARG A 344 -10.53 -8.95 10.76
N PHE A 345 -10.50 -8.39 9.56
CA PHE A 345 -9.41 -7.55 9.10
C PHE A 345 -9.28 -6.25 9.89
N ASP A 346 -10.40 -5.58 10.23
CA ASP A 346 -10.41 -4.39 11.09
C ASP A 346 -9.77 -4.66 12.45
N GLN A 347 -9.89 -5.88 12.98
CA GLN A 347 -9.21 -6.26 14.23
C GLN A 347 -7.69 -6.41 14.03
N ILE A 348 -7.27 -7.00 12.91
CA ILE A 348 -5.85 -7.11 12.55
C ILE A 348 -5.24 -5.71 12.43
N VAL A 349 -5.94 -4.81 11.74
CA VAL A 349 -5.58 -3.39 11.59
C VAL A 349 -5.51 -2.68 12.96
N LYS A 350 -6.54 -2.82 13.81
CA LYS A 350 -6.55 -2.22 15.16
C LYS A 350 -5.44 -2.73 16.06
N ASN A 351 -5.02 -3.99 15.90
CA ASN A 351 -3.95 -4.59 16.67
C ASN A 351 -2.55 -4.33 16.10
N ASN A 352 -2.42 -3.56 15.01
CA ASN A 352 -1.15 -3.31 14.31
C ASN A 352 -0.48 -4.62 13.82
N GLN A 353 -1.25 -5.52 13.22
CA GLN A 353 -0.78 -6.84 12.77
C GLN A 353 -0.91 -7.07 11.26
N VAL A 354 -1.20 -6.05 10.44
CA VAL A 354 -1.36 -6.24 8.99
C VAL A 354 -0.09 -6.80 8.35
N HIS A 355 1.08 -6.34 8.79
CA HIS A 355 2.37 -6.82 8.31
C HIS A 355 2.58 -8.34 8.48
N GLU A 356 1.91 -8.98 9.44
CA GLU A 356 1.98 -10.44 9.64
C GLU A 356 1.19 -11.22 8.58
N PHE A 357 0.10 -10.63 8.08
CA PHE A 357 -0.80 -11.28 7.12
C PHE A 357 -0.45 -10.97 5.66
N CYS A 358 0.29 -9.88 5.43
CA CYS A 358 0.73 -9.43 4.11
C CYS A 358 2.26 -9.52 3.94
N ALA A 359 2.91 -10.44 4.67
CA ALA A 359 4.35 -10.66 4.57
C ALA A 359 4.73 -11.30 3.22
N THR A 360 5.65 -10.67 2.48
CA THR A 360 6.08 -11.10 1.14
C THR A 360 7.38 -11.90 1.14
N ALA A 361 7.96 -12.18 2.31
CA ALA A 361 9.22 -12.89 2.41
C ALA A 361 9.09 -14.32 1.87
N GLY A 362 9.91 -14.66 0.86
CA GLY A 362 9.98 -16.01 0.30
C GLY A 362 8.85 -16.38 -0.67
N VAL A 363 8.10 -15.40 -1.19
CA VAL A 363 7.10 -15.64 -2.25
C VAL A 363 7.36 -14.78 -3.48
N LYS A 364 7.05 -15.31 -4.66
CA LYS A 364 7.06 -14.56 -5.92
C LYS A 364 5.76 -13.78 -6.03
N VAL A 365 5.76 -12.53 -5.54
CA VAL A 365 4.59 -11.65 -5.62
C VAL A 365 4.15 -11.43 -7.08
N GLY A 366 2.84 -11.31 -7.30
CA GLY A 366 2.24 -11.12 -8.63
C GLY A 366 1.98 -12.40 -9.44
N ASP A 367 2.61 -13.50 -9.06
CA ASP A 367 2.48 -14.80 -9.74
C ASP A 367 2.64 -15.95 -8.75
N MET A 368 1.75 -15.96 -7.76
CA MET A 368 1.77 -16.93 -6.66
C MET A 368 1.17 -18.28 -7.09
N SER A 369 1.78 -19.37 -6.65
CA SER A 369 1.25 -20.73 -6.77
C SER A 369 0.01 -20.94 -5.88
N LEU A 370 -0.81 -21.96 -6.17
CA LEU A 370 -1.99 -22.27 -5.36
C LEU A 370 -1.66 -22.57 -3.88
N ASP A 371 -0.51 -23.19 -3.61
CA ASP A 371 -0.04 -23.42 -2.23
C ASP A 371 0.26 -22.10 -1.53
N GLU A 372 1.03 -21.21 -2.17
CA GLU A 372 1.34 -19.89 -1.62
C GLU A 372 0.08 -19.08 -1.38
N ILE A 373 -0.88 -19.09 -2.31
CA ILE A 373 -2.17 -18.40 -2.19
C ILE A 373 -2.97 -18.94 -1.01
N SER A 374 -3.00 -20.26 -0.79
CA SER A 374 -3.70 -20.83 0.36
C SER A 374 -3.10 -20.38 1.70
N ARG A 375 -1.78 -20.18 1.75
CA ARG A 375 -1.06 -19.75 2.96
C ARG A 375 -1.16 -18.24 3.18
N LEU A 376 -1.09 -17.46 2.10
CA LEU A 376 -0.94 -16.00 2.10
C LEU A 376 -1.96 -15.32 1.14
N PRO A 377 -3.27 -15.56 1.31
CA PRO A 377 -4.25 -15.06 0.35
C PRO A 377 -4.38 -13.52 0.36
N LEU A 378 -3.98 -12.86 1.45
CA LEU A 378 -3.93 -11.39 1.51
C LEU A 378 -2.74 -10.81 0.73
N VAL A 379 -1.68 -11.59 0.50
CA VAL A 379 -0.61 -11.17 -0.42
C VAL A 379 -1.10 -11.28 -1.85
N ASP A 380 -1.80 -12.37 -2.21
CA ASP A 380 -2.35 -12.56 -3.56
C ASP A 380 -3.31 -11.42 -3.95
N ILE A 381 -4.26 -11.06 -3.08
CA ILE A 381 -5.28 -10.04 -3.42
C ILE A 381 -4.73 -8.62 -3.61
N ILE A 382 -3.54 -8.33 -3.10
CA ILE A 382 -2.92 -7.02 -3.23
C ILE A 382 -1.77 -6.99 -4.24
N TRP A 383 -1.30 -8.14 -4.73
CA TRP A 383 -0.17 -8.22 -5.65
C TRP A 383 -0.47 -8.86 -7.00
N ASN A 384 -1.52 -9.69 -7.11
CA ASN A 384 -1.74 -10.51 -8.29
C ASN A 384 -1.77 -9.66 -9.58
N ARG A 385 -1.09 -10.15 -10.62
CA ARG A 385 -1.14 -9.57 -11.96
C ARG A 385 -1.92 -10.48 -12.88
N TRP A 386 -2.73 -9.90 -13.76
CA TRP A 386 -3.53 -10.65 -14.72
C TRP A 386 -2.85 -10.75 -16.06
N ASP A 387 -3.24 -11.78 -16.82
CA ASP A 387 -2.82 -11.98 -18.19
C ASP A 387 -3.88 -12.82 -18.93
N ALA A 388 -3.67 -13.04 -20.23
CA ALA A 388 -4.59 -13.80 -21.06
C ALA A 388 -4.76 -15.28 -20.62
N SER A 389 -3.77 -15.86 -19.95
CA SER A 389 -3.85 -17.24 -19.44
C SER A 389 -4.71 -17.34 -18.18
N LYS A 390 -4.76 -16.28 -17.38
CA LYS A 390 -5.63 -16.17 -16.19
C LYS A 390 -7.06 -15.73 -16.56
N ASP A 391 -7.27 -15.10 -17.72
CA ASP A 391 -8.58 -14.57 -18.16
C ASP A 391 -9.54 -15.63 -18.74
N THR A 392 -9.89 -16.59 -17.88
CA THR A 392 -10.79 -17.71 -18.19
C THR A 392 -12.20 -17.51 -17.61
N ASP A 393 -13.20 -18.16 -18.21
CA ASP A 393 -14.61 -18.03 -17.81
C ASP A 393 -14.84 -18.45 -16.34
N ASP A 394 -14.07 -19.44 -15.85
CA ASP A 394 -14.17 -19.94 -14.48
C ASP A 394 -13.45 -19.05 -13.45
N ALA A 395 -12.50 -18.22 -13.88
CA ALA A 395 -11.72 -17.36 -12.98
C ALA A 395 -12.60 -16.28 -12.36
N ARG A 396 -13.43 -15.63 -13.20
CA ARG A 396 -14.30 -14.52 -12.84
C ARG A 396 -15.66 -14.71 -13.52
N PRO A 397 -16.50 -15.65 -13.06
CA PRO A 397 -17.79 -15.91 -13.69
C PRO A 397 -18.72 -14.70 -13.54
N SER A 398 -19.51 -14.40 -14.58
CA SER A 398 -20.50 -13.31 -14.58
C SER A 398 -21.77 -13.64 -13.78
N LYS A 399 -21.95 -14.90 -13.40
CA LYS A 399 -23.10 -15.40 -12.64
C LYS A 399 -22.70 -16.54 -11.71
N ILE A 400 -23.12 -16.49 -10.46
CA ILE A 400 -22.95 -17.54 -9.43
C ILE A 400 -24.29 -17.71 -8.72
N ASN A 401 -24.69 -18.95 -8.43
CA ASN A 401 -25.88 -19.26 -7.62
C ASN A 401 -27.13 -18.41 -7.97
N ASN A 402 -27.37 -18.22 -9.28
CA ASN A 402 -28.45 -17.44 -9.87
C ASN A 402 -28.40 -15.90 -9.76
N TYR A 403 -27.35 -15.29 -9.21
CA TYR A 403 -27.15 -13.84 -9.18
C TYR A 403 -25.94 -13.41 -10.03
N SER A 404 -25.97 -12.19 -10.56
CA SER A 404 -24.86 -11.66 -11.38
C SER A 404 -23.68 -11.20 -10.52
N VAL A 405 -22.47 -11.28 -11.07
CA VAL A 405 -21.23 -10.85 -10.40
C VAL A 405 -20.45 -9.92 -11.33
N ASN A 406 -20.11 -8.73 -10.84
CA ASN A 406 -19.22 -7.80 -11.51
C ASN A 406 -17.91 -7.69 -10.72
N TYR A 407 -16.79 -7.50 -11.40
CA TYR A 407 -15.48 -7.35 -10.77
C TYR A 407 -14.94 -5.98 -11.14
N VAL A 408 -14.57 -5.19 -10.15
CA VAL A 408 -13.98 -3.86 -10.32
C VAL A 408 -12.64 -3.86 -9.62
N HIS A 409 -11.58 -3.57 -10.35
CA HIS A 409 -10.24 -3.55 -9.78
C HIS A 409 -9.38 -2.44 -10.39
N GLY A 410 -8.22 -2.21 -9.79
CA GLY A 410 -7.15 -1.39 -10.30
C GLY A 410 -5.93 -2.25 -10.63
N HIS A 411 -4.76 -1.61 -10.58
CA HIS A 411 -3.44 -2.22 -10.47
C HIS A 411 -3.14 -3.33 -11.46
N ASP A 412 -3.52 -3.16 -12.71
CA ASP A 412 -3.22 -4.15 -13.73
C ASP A 412 -3.27 -3.56 -15.14
N PRO A 413 -2.20 -3.71 -15.94
CA PRO A 413 -2.20 -3.20 -17.31
C PRO A 413 -3.09 -4.05 -18.24
N TYR A 414 -3.41 -5.29 -17.88
CA TYR A 414 -4.16 -6.18 -18.75
C TYR A 414 -5.66 -5.80 -18.75
N GLN A 415 -6.21 -5.67 -19.96
CA GLN A 415 -7.62 -5.38 -20.18
C GLN A 415 -8.35 -6.69 -20.46
N SER A 416 -9.25 -7.08 -19.55
CA SER A 416 -10.05 -8.29 -19.71
C SER A 416 -10.97 -8.22 -20.93
N LYS A 417 -11.21 -9.37 -21.56
CA LYS A 417 -12.20 -9.49 -22.63
C LYS A 417 -13.66 -9.52 -22.13
N PHE A 418 -13.86 -9.63 -20.82
CA PHE A 418 -15.17 -9.81 -20.22
C PHE A 418 -15.83 -8.48 -19.82
N GLU A 419 -17.05 -8.24 -20.29
CA GLU A 419 -17.78 -6.98 -20.04
C GLU A 419 -18.12 -6.72 -18.56
N HIS A 420 -18.28 -7.78 -17.75
CA HIS A 420 -18.55 -7.70 -16.31
C HIS A 420 -17.28 -7.47 -15.47
N VAL A 421 -16.13 -7.31 -16.11
CA VAL A 421 -14.84 -6.97 -15.49
C VAL A 421 -14.47 -5.55 -15.87
N ILE A 422 -14.38 -4.67 -14.87
CA ILE A 422 -14.06 -3.26 -15.03
C ILE A 422 -12.67 -3.01 -14.43
N ASN A 423 -11.71 -2.72 -15.31
CA ASN A 423 -10.38 -2.28 -14.91
C ASN A 423 -10.33 -0.75 -14.86
N LEU A 424 -10.07 -0.19 -13.68
CA LEU A 424 -9.94 1.25 -13.43
C LEU A 424 -8.47 1.73 -13.41
N ASP A 425 -7.49 0.85 -13.69
CA ASP A 425 -6.09 1.24 -13.82
C ASP A 425 -5.91 2.23 -14.98
N THR A 426 -5.11 3.25 -14.72
CA THR A 426 -4.81 4.37 -15.62
C THR A 426 -3.40 4.85 -15.37
N THR A 427 -2.73 5.32 -16.42
CA THR A 427 -1.39 5.93 -16.28
C THR A 427 -1.44 7.36 -15.75
N SER A 428 -2.63 7.98 -15.68
CA SER A 428 -2.82 9.33 -15.15
C SER A 428 -2.31 9.46 -13.72
N GLY A 429 -1.41 10.43 -13.52
CA GLY A 429 -0.78 10.72 -12.24
C GLY A 429 0.35 9.76 -11.83
N LYS A 430 0.74 8.80 -12.68
CA LYS A 430 1.81 7.83 -12.39
C LYS A 430 3.20 8.42 -12.63
N GLY A 431 3.91 8.76 -11.56
CA GLY A 431 5.27 9.31 -11.61
C GLY A 431 5.33 10.84 -11.51
N MET A 432 6.49 11.43 -11.78
CA MET A 432 6.70 12.88 -11.71
C MET A 432 6.04 13.60 -12.87
N ARG A 433 5.40 14.74 -12.60
CA ARG A 433 4.86 15.58 -13.66
C ARG A 433 5.95 16.15 -14.57
N SER A 434 7.12 16.53 -14.05
CA SER A 434 8.22 17.05 -14.86
C SER A 434 8.73 16.02 -15.86
N GLU A 435 8.99 14.78 -15.42
CA GLU A 435 9.36 13.66 -16.29
C GLU A 435 8.26 13.33 -17.31
N GLN A 436 6.99 13.40 -16.91
CA GLN A 436 5.86 13.23 -17.83
C GLN A 436 5.85 14.34 -18.89
N ASN A 437 6.06 15.59 -18.51
CA ASN A 437 6.11 16.72 -19.45
C ASN A 437 7.25 16.57 -20.46
N GLU A 438 8.42 16.10 -20.02
CA GLU A 438 9.55 15.79 -20.90
C GLU A 438 9.21 14.66 -21.88
N LYS A 439 8.59 13.57 -21.40
CA LYS A 439 8.15 12.46 -22.25
C LYS A 439 7.06 12.88 -23.23
N VAL A 440 6.12 13.71 -22.82
CA VAL A 440 5.07 14.28 -23.69
C VAL A 440 5.71 15.12 -24.79
N LYS A 441 6.68 15.98 -24.46
CA LYS A 441 7.41 16.78 -25.44
C LYS A 441 8.17 15.87 -26.43
N ALA A 442 8.90 14.89 -25.94
CA ALA A 442 9.62 13.93 -26.77
C ALA A 442 8.68 13.13 -27.69
N ALA A 443 7.52 12.68 -27.18
CA ALA A 443 6.52 11.98 -27.96
C ALA A 443 5.96 12.85 -29.10
N HIS A 444 5.67 14.12 -28.84
CA HIS A 444 5.26 15.07 -29.89
C HIS A 444 6.33 15.26 -30.97
N GLU A 445 7.62 15.31 -30.60
CA GLU A 445 8.72 15.41 -31.54
C GLU A 445 8.84 14.17 -32.44
N VAL A 446 8.70 12.96 -31.87
CA VAL A 446 8.70 11.70 -32.62
C VAL A 446 7.54 11.64 -33.62
N ILE A 447 6.34 12.03 -33.20
CA ILE A 447 5.14 12.04 -34.06
C ILE A 447 5.25 13.07 -35.17
N ALA A 448 5.69 14.29 -34.86
CA ALA A 448 5.85 15.36 -35.85
C ALA A 448 6.84 14.98 -36.96
N ASN A 449 7.90 14.26 -36.60
CA ASN A 449 8.93 13.80 -37.53
C ASN A 449 8.63 12.43 -38.17
N LYS A 450 7.51 11.77 -37.81
CA LYS A 450 7.16 10.40 -38.21
C LYS A 450 8.35 9.43 -38.06
N SER A 451 9.09 9.57 -36.97
CA SER A 451 10.24 8.71 -36.68
C SER A 451 9.82 7.30 -36.28
N GLU A 452 10.77 6.38 -36.23
CA GLU A 452 10.54 5.03 -35.68
C GLU A 452 9.96 5.13 -34.25
N GLY A 453 8.95 4.32 -33.94
CA GLY A 453 8.27 4.34 -32.63
C GLY A 453 7.15 5.38 -32.47
N TRP A 454 6.68 6.02 -33.55
CA TRP A 454 5.59 7.01 -33.44
C TRP A 454 4.26 6.43 -32.91
N GLU A 455 4.00 5.13 -33.12
CA GLU A 455 2.81 4.45 -32.58
C GLU A 455 2.87 4.36 -31.05
N ASP A 456 4.03 4.02 -30.48
CA ASP A 456 4.26 3.99 -29.03
C ASP A 456 4.15 5.39 -28.43
N ALA A 457 4.68 6.40 -29.12
CA ALA A 457 4.57 7.80 -28.72
C ALA A 457 3.10 8.27 -28.70
N GLN A 458 2.31 7.89 -29.71
CA GLN A 458 0.89 8.20 -29.77
C GLN A 458 0.12 7.49 -28.65
N ALA A 459 0.37 6.19 -28.44
CA ALA A 459 -0.24 5.42 -27.37
C ALA A 459 0.08 6.00 -25.98
N TYR A 460 1.31 6.49 -25.77
CA TYR A 460 1.68 7.20 -24.56
C TYR A 460 0.88 8.49 -24.35
N LEU A 461 0.74 9.33 -25.39
CA LEU A 461 -0.03 10.57 -25.32
C LEU A 461 -1.53 10.32 -25.07
N ASP A 462 -2.07 9.27 -25.67
CA ASP A 462 -3.46 8.88 -25.48
C ASP A 462 -3.71 8.35 -24.05
N GLY A 463 -2.74 7.64 -23.48
CA GLY A 463 -2.84 7.02 -22.16
C GLY A 463 -2.53 7.94 -20.98
N ILE A 464 -1.63 8.92 -21.12
CA ILE A 464 -1.07 9.69 -19.98
C ILE A 464 -2.13 10.50 -19.22
N ASN A 465 -3.19 10.92 -19.91
CA ASN A 465 -4.32 11.65 -19.35
C ASN A 465 -5.59 10.78 -19.28
N GLU A 466 -5.48 9.46 -19.43
CA GLU A 466 -6.61 8.55 -19.33
C GLU A 466 -7.19 8.59 -17.90
N TYR A 467 -8.49 8.85 -17.79
CA TYR A 467 -9.21 8.97 -16.53
C TYR A 467 -10.39 8.01 -16.52
N LYS A 468 -10.41 7.09 -15.56
CA LYS A 468 -11.46 6.08 -15.36
C LYS A 468 -12.02 6.18 -13.95
N VAL A 469 -13.33 6.34 -13.86
CA VAL A 469 -14.10 6.33 -12.60
C VAL A 469 -15.38 5.54 -12.82
N LEU A 470 -15.75 4.72 -11.85
CA LEU A 470 -17.06 4.08 -11.82
C LEU A 470 -18.01 4.89 -10.94
N ASP A 471 -19.09 5.41 -11.53
CA ASP A 471 -20.20 6.04 -10.82
C ASP A 471 -21.37 5.06 -10.69
N SER A 472 -22.01 5.00 -9.52
CA SER A 472 -23.11 4.07 -9.27
C SER A 472 -24.12 4.58 -8.24
N ASN A 473 -25.38 4.18 -8.41
CA ASN A 473 -26.44 4.29 -7.40
C ASN A 473 -26.77 2.95 -6.72
N GLU A 474 -25.96 1.88 -6.94
CA GLU A 474 -26.28 0.53 -6.48
C GLU A 474 -26.31 0.37 -4.93
N ARG A 475 -26.03 1.43 -4.16
CA ARG A 475 -26.08 1.42 -2.69
C ARG A 475 -27.47 1.14 -2.08
N GLY A 476 -28.51 1.04 -2.90
CA GLY A 476 -29.94 1.04 -2.51
C GLY A 476 -30.48 -0.17 -1.73
N LEU A 477 -29.72 -1.25 -1.55
CA LEU A 477 -30.16 -2.36 -0.68
C LEU A 477 -29.52 -2.21 0.70
N GLU A 478 -30.20 -1.49 1.60
CA GLU A 478 -29.80 -1.42 3.02
C GLU A 478 -29.60 -2.83 3.57
N GLN A 479 -28.39 -3.11 4.06
CA GLN A 479 -28.10 -4.34 4.75
C GLN A 479 -28.87 -4.39 6.07
N LYS A 480 -29.70 -5.41 6.23
CA LYS A 480 -30.33 -5.73 7.52
C LYS A 480 -29.42 -6.53 8.46
N HIS A 481 -28.18 -6.81 8.06
CA HIS A 481 -27.24 -7.54 8.92
C HIS A 481 -26.71 -6.60 10.00
N SER A 482 -27.12 -6.85 11.23
CA SER A 482 -26.60 -6.11 12.37
C SER A 482 -25.13 -6.47 12.57
N LEU A 483 -24.22 -5.53 12.31
CA LEU A 483 -22.80 -5.64 12.64
C LEU A 483 -22.57 -6.09 14.09
N ASN A 484 -23.51 -5.79 15.00
CA ASN A 484 -23.47 -6.26 16.38
C ASN A 484 -23.57 -7.79 16.47
N LEU A 485 -24.41 -8.43 15.66
CA LEU A 485 -24.52 -9.89 15.60
C LEU A 485 -23.25 -10.54 15.07
N ILE A 486 -22.63 -9.95 14.03
CA ILE A 486 -21.35 -10.43 13.49
C ILE A 486 -20.25 -10.33 14.57
N ASN A 487 -20.18 -9.21 15.27
CA ASN A 487 -19.23 -9.01 16.37
C ASN A 487 -19.49 -9.95 17.55
N GLU A 488 -20.75 -10.26 17.85
CA GLU A 488 -21.13 -11.20 18.90
C GLU A 488 -20.78 -12.64 18.54
N GLU A 489 -21.10 -13.09 17.32
CA GLU A 489 -20.70 -14.40 16.78
C GLU A 489 -19.18 -14.59 16.89
N TYR A 490 -18.42 -13.56 16.53
CA TYR A 490 -16.97 -13.55 16.67
C TYR A 490 -16.51 -13.65 18.14
N ARG A 491 -17.05 -12.82 19.03
CA ARG A 491 -16.70 -12.87 20.48
C ARG A 491 -16.98 -14.25 21.07
N GLN A 492 -18.11 -14.86 20.72
CA GLN A 492 -18.45 -16.21 21.14
C GLN A 492 -17.45 -17.24 20.60
N SER A 493 -17.02 -17.12 19.33
CA SER A 493 -16.01 -18.01 18.75
C SER A 493 -14.65 -17.95 19.46
N LYS A 494 -14.25 -16.77 19.96
CA LYS A 494 -12.98 -16.57 20.69
C LYS A 494 -13.02 -17.10 22.13
N LEU A 495 -14.19 -17.07 22.77
CA LEU A 495 -14.41 -17.61 24.11
C LEU A 495 -14.47 -19.14 24.13
N MET A 496 -14.66 -19.77 22.97
CA MET A 496 -14.55 -21.22 22.85
C MET A 496 -13.09 -21.64 22.79
N SER A 497 -12.61 -22.31 23.85
CA SER A 497 -11.31 -22.98 23.79
C SER A 497 -11.29 -23.97 22.62
N PRO A 498 -10.12 -24.23 22.00
CA PRO A 498 -10.00 -25.21 20.92
C PRO A 498 -10.65 -26.56 21.29
N GLY A 499 -10.48 -27.02 22.53
CA GLY A 499 -11.12 -28.24 23.02
C GLY A 499 -12.65 -28.17 23.10
N LYS A 500 -13.22 -27.01 23.44
CA LYS A 500 -14.68 -26.82 23.47
C LYS A 500 -15.27 -26.81 22.05
N ARG A 501 -14.57 -26.19 21.09
CA ARG A 501 -14.98 -26.19 19.68
C ARG A 501 -14.92 -27.60 19.07
N THR A 502 -13.84 -28.36 19.36
CA THR A 502 -13.73 -29.77 18.98
C THR A 502 -14.85 -30.60 19.58
N GLY A 503 -15.16 -30.43 20.88
CA GLY A 503 -16.25 -31.15 21.54
C GLY A 503 -17.62 -30.90 20.93
N ILE A 504 -17.93 -29.64 20.57
CA ILE A 504 -19.21 -29.29 19.93
C ILE A 504 -19.33 -29.91 18.54
N MET A 505 -18.28 -29.83 17.73
CA MET A 505 -18.28 -30.43 16.38
C MET A 505 -18.40 -31.95 16.45
N THR A 506 -17.65 -32.62 17.33
CA THR A 506 -17.78 -34.06 17.58
C THR A 506 -19.19 -34.43 18.01
N GLY A 507 -19.83 -33.63 18.87
CA GLY A 507 -21.22 -33.83 19.30
C GLY A 507 -22.24 -33.71 18.18
N ILE A 508 -22.14 -32.67 17.35
CA ILE A 508 -23.06 -32.44 16.22
C ILE A 508 -22.96 -33.57 15.20
N PHE A 509 -21.74 -33.92 14.77
CA PHE A 509 -21.55 -35.01 13.81
C PHE A 509 -21.95 -36.36 14.40
N GLY A 510 -21.73 -36.59 15.70
CA GLY A 510 -22.22 -37.78 16.39
C GLY A 510 -23.75 -37.88 16.40
N ALA A 511 -24.45 -36.77 16.63
CA ALA A 511 -25.91 -36.73 16.61
C ALA A 511 -26.48 -36.97 15.20
N ILE A 512 -25.87 -36.37 14.18
CA ILE A 512 -26.26 -36.60 12.77
C ILE A 512 -26.03 -38.06 12.39
N GLY A 513 -24.86 -38.62 12.70
CA GLY A 513 -24.54 -40.02 12.45
C GLY A 513 -25.53 -40.96 13.12
N LEU A 514 -25.92 -40.67 14.37
CA LEU A 514 -26.90 -41.45 15.11
C LEU A 514 -28.29 -41.39 14.47
N GLY A 515 -28.73 -40.21 14.02
CA GLY A 515 -30.01 -40.05 13.32
C GLY A 515 -30.05 -40.82 11.99
N VAL A 516 -29.00 -40.70 11.17
CA VAL A 516 -28.90 -41.41 9.89
C VAL A 516 -28.81 -42.92 10.10
N GLY A 517 -27.99 -43.38 11.04
CA GLY A 517 -27.85 -44.81 11.35
C GLY A 517 -29.14 -45.43 11.88
N ALA A 518 -29.90 -44.71 12.72
CA ALA A 518 -31.21 -45.15 13.18
C ALA A 518 -32.24 -45.23 12.04
N ALA A 519 -32.25 -44.25 11.13
CA ALA A 519 -33.14 -44.23 9.97
C ALA A 519 -32.83 -45.39 8.99
N ILE A 520 -31.56 -45.65 8.70
CA ILE A 520 -31.13 -46.79 7.87
C ILE A 520 -31.49 -48.11 8.55
N GLY A 521 -31.24 -48.24 9.85
CA GLY A 521 -31.62 -49.43 10.63
C GLY A 521 -33.12 -49.72 10.56
N ALA A 522 -33.96 -48.69 10.72
CA ALA A 522 -35.41 -48.82 10.59
C ALA A 522 -35.85 -49.20 9.17
N ALA A 523 -35.23 -48.62 8.12
CA ALA A 523 -35.54 -48.92 6.73
C ALA A 523 -35.16 -50.36 6.33
N LEU A 524 -34.01 -50.86 6.77
CA LEU A 524 -33.58 -52.24 6.52
C LEU A 524 -34.48 -53.27 7.18
N VAL A 525 -35.04 -52.92 8.34
CA VAL A 525 -36.05 -53.74 9.01
C VAL A 525 -37.37 -53.72 8.23
N ALA A 526 -37.86 -52.53 7.87
CA ALA A 526 -39.14 -52.37 7.18
C ALA A 526 -39.18 -53.10 5.82
N THR A 527 -38.03 -53.21 5.15
CA THR A 527 -37.88 -53.90 3.86
C THR A 527 -37.73 -55.42 4.00
N GLY A 528 -37.72 -55.97 5.22
CA GLY A 528 -37.67 -57.41 5.45
C GLY A 528 -36.33 -58.07 5.15
N VAL A 529 -35.26 -57.29 4.97
CA VAL A 529 -33.90 -57.79 4.69
C VAL A 529 -33.42 -58.74 5.80
N PHE A 530 -33.90 -58.54 7.03
CA PHE A 530 -33.58 -59.38 8.19
C PHE A 530 -34.65 -60.42 8.55
N ALA A 531 -35.72 -60.57 7.74
CA ALA A 531 -36.75 -61.59 7.95
C ALA A 531 -36.21 -63.03 8.09
N PRO A 532 -35.14 -63.46 7.38
CA PRO A 532 -34.58 -64.80 7.54
C PRO A 532 -33.97 -65.11 8.92
N PHE A 533 -33.68 -64.08 9.72
CA PHE A 533 -32.97 -64.23 11.00
C PHE A 533 -33.88 -64.26 12.24
N GLY A 534 -35.21 -64.30 12.06
CA GLY A 534 -36.17 -64.46 13.17
C GLY A 534 -36.15 -63.31 14.18
N ALA A 535 -35.63 -62.14 13.82
CA ALA A 535 -35.57 -60.98 14.69
C ALA A 535 -36.98 -60.39 14.90
N GLY A 536 -37.61 -60.70 16.03
CA GLY A 536 -38.83 -60.01 16.47
C GLY A 536 -38.60 -58.51 16.73
N VAL A 537 -39.64 -57.78 17.13
CA VAL A 537 -39.60 -56.32 17.40
C VAL A 537 -38.44 -55.90 18.33
N LEU A 538 -37.99 -56.78 19.23
CA LEU A 538 -36.82 -56.55 20.08
C LEU A 538 -35.48 -56.58 19.31
N GLY A 539 -35.33 -57.46 18.32
CA GLY A 539 -34.16 -57.49 17.45
C GLY A 539 -34.08 -56.28 16.52
N VAL A 540 -35.23 -55.73 16.14
CA VAL A 540 -35.37 -54.48 15.36
C VAL A 540 -34.82 -53.27 16.13
N VAL A 541 -35.23 -53.12 17.39
CA VAL A 541 -34.75 -52.02 18.25
C VAL A 541 -33.25 -52.17 18.52
N ALA A 542 -32.77 -53.40 18.75
CA ALA A 542 -31.36 -53.66 18.94
C ALA A 542 -30.53 -53.31 17.69
N LEU A 543 -30.98 -53.68 16.49
CA LEU A 543 -30.24 -53.40 15.26
C LEU A 543 -30.23 -51.90 14.91
N ALA A 544 -31.35 -51.20 15.11
CA ALA A 544 -31.41 -49.76 14.91
C ALA A 544 -30.53 -49.01 15.91
N ALA A 545 -30.49 -49.46 17.17
CA ALA A 545 -29.61 -48.91 18.20
C ALA A 545 -28.13 -49.16 17.88
N VAL A 546 -27.76 -50.37 17.47
CA VAL A 546 -26.36 -50.70 17.09
C VAL A 546 -25.92 -49.92 15.85
N SER A 547 -26.79 -49.80 14.85
CA SER A 547 -26.51 -49.03 13.62
C SER A 547 -26.41 -47.54 13.91
N GLY A 548 -27.29 -46.99 14.75
CA GLY A 548 -27.25 -45.61 15.20
C GLY A 548 -26.00 -45.29 16.02
N VAL A 549 -25.65 -46.13 16.99
CA VAL A 549 -24.43 -45.93 17.80
C VAL A 549 -23.17 -46.07 16.95
N GLY A 550 -23.11 -47.07 16.06
CA GLY A 550 -21.98 -47.25 15.15
C GLY A 550 -21.77 -46.07 14.20
N ALA A 551 -22.85 -45.61 13.56
CA ALA A 551 -22.81 -44.44 12.70
C ALA A 551 -22.47 -43.16 13.49
N GLY A 552 -23.03 -43.00 14.70
CA GLY A 552 -22.70 -41.88 15.59
C GLY A 552 -21.23 -41.84 16.00
N ILE A 553 -20.61 -42.99 16.29
CA ILE A 553 -19.18 -43.07 16.61
C ILE A 553 -18.33 -42.71 15.38
N VAL A 554 -18.62 -43.28 14.22
CA VAL A 554 -17.87 -43.02 12.97
C VAL A 554 -17.99 -41.55 12.57
N SER A 555 -19.21 -41.00 12.56
CA SER A 555 -19.43 -39.60 12.24
C SER A 555 -18.82 -38.66 13.30
N GLY A 556 -18.90 -38.98 14.59
CA GLY A 556 -18.24 -38.23 15.66
C GLY A 556 -16.71 -38.23 15.51
N SER A 557 -16.13 -39.35 15.09
CA SER A 557 -14.69 -39.49 14.81
C SER A 557 -14.26 -38.65 13.60
N LEU A 558 -15.08 -38.64 12.54
CA LEU A 558 -14.89 -37.75 11.38
C LEU A 558 -14.99 -36.28 11.79
N GLY A 559 -16.00 -35.91 12.58
CA GLY A 559 -16.14 -34.56 13.14
C GLY A 559 -14.94 -34.14 13.99
N PHE A 560 -14.39 -35.05 14.80
CA PHE A 560 -13.16 -34.83 15.55
C PHE A 560 -11.94 -34.62 14.63
N GLY A 561 -11.80 -35.46 13.59
CA GLY A 561 -10.73 -35.37 12.61
C GLY A 561 -10.75 -34.04 11.84
N ILE A 562 -11.92 -33.64 11.35
CA ILE A 562 -12.14 -32.34 10.69
C ILE A 562 -11.81 -31.21 11.66
N ALA A 563 -12.35 -31.23 12.88
CA ALA A 563 -12.10 -30.18 13.86
C ALA A 563 -10.61 -30.04 14.20
N LYS A 564 -9.88 -31.16 14.31
CA LYS A 564 -8.43 -31.17 14.57
C LYS A 564 -7.60 -30.71 13.36
N ALA A 565 -8.00 -31.09 12.14
CA ALA A 565 -7.36 -30.65 10.91
C ALA A 565 -7.57 -29.15 10.64
N THR A 566 -8.69 -28.60 11.10
CA THR A 566 -9.01 -27.16 11.00
C THR A 566 -8.54 -26.35 12.21
N ALA A 567 -7.96 -26.98 13.23
CA ALA A 567 -7.44 -26.25 14.37
C ALA A 567 -6.20 -25.46 13.94
N PRO A 568 -6.09 -24.16 14.31
CA PRO A 568 -4.93 -23.37 13.93
C PRO A 568 -3.66 -23.99 14.53
N THR A 569 -2.73 -24.38 13.66
CA THR A 569 -1.39 -24.81 14.06
C THR A 569 -0.71 -23.64 14.78
N PRO A 570 -0.15 -23.83 15.98
CA PRO A 570 0.69 -22.79 16.59
C PRO A 570 1.82 -22.47 15.61
N VAL A 571 1.88 -21.24 15.12
CA VAL A 571 3.01 -20.74 14.36
C VAL A 571 4.16 -20.58 15.35
N ASN A 572 4.94 -21.65 15.55
CA ASN A 572 6.22 -21.55 16.22
C ASN A 572 7.19 -20.92 15.23
N SER A 573 7.25 -19.59 15.22
CA SER A 573 8.30 -18.79 14.59
C SER A 573 9.64 -19.02 15.29
N THR A 574 10.18 -20.23 15.19
CA THR A 574 11.56 -20.49 15.57
C THR A 574 12.41 -20.08 14.37
N VAL A 575 12.79 -18.81 14.33
CA VAL A 575 13.85 -18.34 13.44
C VAL A 575 15.11 -19.12 13.82
N VAL A 576 15.50 -20.06 12.97
CA VAL A 576 16.78 -20.75 13.09
C VAL A 576 17.87 -19.74 12.68
N ILE A 577 18.46 -19.09 13.67
CA ILE A 577 19.70 -18.33 13.48
C ILE A 577 20.82 -19.38 13.27
N PRO A 578 21.57 -19.35 12.15
CA PRO A 578 22.74 -20.20 12.00
C PRO A 578 23.76 -19.85 13.06
N LYS A 579 24.11 -20.83 13.91
CA LYS A 579 25.26 -20.73 14.82
C LYS A 579 26.53 -20.71 13.99
N ASN A 580 27.14 -19.53 13.87
CA ASN A 580 28.52 -19.44 13.43
C ASN A 580 29.43 -19.80 14.62
N THR A 581 30.17 -20.90 14.47
CA THR A 581 31.21 -21.37 15.37
C THR A 581 32.48 -20.53 15.19
N SER A 582 32.87 -19.79 16.22
CA SER A 582 34.27 -19.60 16.58
C SER A 582 34.40 -19.44 18.10
N ALA A 583 35.38 -20.13 18.65
CA ALA A 583 35.57 -20.37 20.07
C ALA A 583 36.53 -19.36 20.70
N ASN A 584 36.39 -19.21 22.03
CA ASN A 584 37.31 -18.60 23.01
C ASN A 584 37.58 -17.09 22.87
N THR A 585 37.27 -16.25 23.87
CA THR A 585 37.94 -16.31 25.18
C THR A 585 37.05 -15.69 26.28
N GLN A 586 36.90 -16.39 27.40
CA GLN A 586 36.33 -15.87 28.64
C GLN A 586 37.32 -14.93 29.34
N SER A 587 36.86 -13.74 29.74
CA SER A 587 37.30 -13.11 30.99
C SER A 587 36.24 -12.16 31.53
N LYS A 588 35.79 -12.47 32.75
CA LYS A 588 35.20 -11.59 33.77
C LYS A 588 35.51 -10.10 33.58
N VAL A 589 34.49 -9.24 33.62
CA VAL A 589 34.18 -8.33 34.75
C VAL A 589 32.70 -7.92 34.63
N HIS A 590 31.96 -8.18 35.70
CA HIS A 590 30.61 -7.66 35.93
C HIS A 590 30.75 -6.43 36.86
N SER A 591 29.76 -5.53 36.78
CA SER A 591 29.58 -4.30 37.57
C SER A 591 30.58 -3.16 37.34
N ASP A 592 30.22 -2.23 36.45
CA ASP A 592 30.00 -0.82 36.80
C ASP A 592 29.56 -0.04 35.54
N ILE A 593 28.91 1.11 35.75
CA ILE A 593 28.43 2.07 34.73
C ILE A 593 26.98 1.83 34.26
N MET A 594 26.04 2.00 35.19
CA MET A 594 24.78 2.71 34.91
C MET A 594 24.86 4.09 35.57
N SER A 595 25.51 5.04 34.91
CA SER A 595 25.21 6.47 35.01
C SER A 595 25.99 7.21 33.90
N ASN A 596 25.38 8.25 33.34
CA ASN A 596 25.89 9.16 32.30
C ASN A 596 25.78 8.71 30.84
N GLN A 597 24.64 9.00 30.21
CA GLN A 597 24.60 9.64 28.89
C GLN A 597 23.37 10.57 28.76
N LYS A 598 23.47 11.77 29.34
CA LYS A 598 23.00 12.99 28.69
C LYS A 598 24.25 13.64 28.11
N GLY A 599 24.49 13.45 26.82
CA GLY A 599 25.68 13.92 26.11
C GLY A 599 25.28 14.48 24.76
N ASP A 600 25.49 15.78 24.64
CA ASP A 600 25.11 16.69 23.57
C ASP A 600 25.94 16.43 22.29
N SER A 601 25.33 15.88 21.24
CA SER A 601 25.98 15.56 19.96
C SER A 601 25.97 16.74 18.97
N LEU A 602 26.24 17.97 19.43
CA LEU A 602 26.18 19.18 18.60
C LEU A 602 27.44 20.08 18.62
N SER A 603 28.58 19.59 19.10
CA SER A 603 29.77 20.44 19.29
C SER A 603 30.81 20.43 18.16
N VAL A 604 30.59 19.74 17.03
CA VAL A 604 31.58 19.68 15.92
C VAL A 604 31.28 20.64 14.75
N LEU A 605 30.13 21.32 14.70
CA LEU A 605 29.76 22.21 13.57
C LEU A 605 29.77 23.72 13.87
N ARG A 606 30.44 24.18 14.94
CA ARG A 606 30.41 25.61 15.35
C ARG A 606 31.71 26.41 15.14
N LYS A 607 32.58 26.01 14.21
CA LYS A 607 33.86 26.71 13.97
C LYS A 607 34.06 27.35 12.58
N LEU A 608 32.99 27.60 11.82
CA LEU A 608 33.05 28.36 10.56
C LEU A 608 31.94 29.42 10.46
N GLY A 609 31.95 30.38 11.39
CA GLY A 609 31.03 31.52 11.37
C GLY A 609 31.70 32.77 11.95
N GLY A 610 32.47 33.46 11.12
CA GLY A 610 33.07 34.74 11.44
C GLY A 610 32.01 35.81 11.69
N THR A 611 32.23 36.59 12.75
CA THR A 611 31.41 37.70 13.23
C THR A 611 31.36 38.87 12.25
N ALA A 612 30.17 39.36 11.93
CA ALA A 612 29.94 40.75 11.54
C ALA A 612 28.74 41.30 12.34
N LYS A 613 29.04 42.19 13.29
CA LYS A 613 28.05 43.03 13.97
C LYS A 613 27.65 44.15 13.02
N HIS A 614 26.37 44.28 12.69
CA HIS A 614 25.80 45.56 12.29
C HIS A 614 24.51 45.85 13.06
N LYS A 615 24.46 47.08 13.60
CA LYS A 615 23.32 47.72 14.25
C LYS A 615 22.10 47.69 13.32
N MET A 616 20.95 47.28 13.86
CA MET A 616 19.64 47.59 13.26
C MET A 616 19.18 48.95 13.80
N GLU A 617 18.96 49.90 12.89
CA GLU A 617 18.04 51.02 13.07
C GLU A 617 16.74 50.68 12.32
N GLU A 618 15.62 51.06 12.93
CA GLU A 618 14.26 50.87 12.43
C GLU A 618 14.00 51.76 11.20
N GLU A 619 13.62 51.17 10.07
CA GLU A 619 12.88 51.89 9.03
C GLU A 619 11.65 51.09 8.57
N LYS A 620 10.52 51.79 8.56
CA LYS A 620 9.19 51.30 8.14
C LYS A 620 9.16 51.09 6.62
N PRO A 621 8.40 50.10 6.11
CA PRO A 621 8.35 49.85 4.67
C PRO A 621 7.48 50.90 3.95
N ASN A 622 8.09 51.56 2.97
CA ASN A 622 7.38 52.32 1.95
C ASN A 622 6.80 51.37 0.89
N ILE A 623 5.51 51.48 0.65
CA ILE A 623 4.78 50.83 -0.43
C ILE A 623 5.19 51.51 -1.75
N VAL A 624 5.76 50.74 -2.68
CA VAL A 624 6.00 51.20 -4.06
C VAL A 624 5.14 50.37 -5.01
N ASN A 625 4.24 51.07 -5.70
CA ASN A 625 3.46 50.60 -6.85
C ASN A 625 4.40 50.20 -7.99
N ILE A 626 4.25 48.98 -8.50
CA ILE A 626 4.87 48.54 -9.75
C ILE A 626 3.78 48.54 -10.83
N LYS A 627 3.82 49.56 -11.70
CA LYS A 627 3.22 49.52 -13.03
C LYS A 627 4.35 49.41 -14.06
N GLU A 628 4.15 48.49 -14.99
CA GLU A 628 4.73 48.40 -16.34
C GLU A 628 6.27 48.38 -16.45
N ILE A 629 6.81 47.31 -17.03
CA ILE A 629 7.77 47.36 -18.16
C ILE A 629 7.60 46.06 -18.95
N ASP A 630 6.96 46.19 -20.12
CA ASP A 630 7.12 45.29 -21.25
C ASP A 630 8.39 45.69 -22.01
N LYS A 631 9.30 44.72 -22.24
CA LYS A 631 10.12 44.55 -23.45
C LYS A 631 11.06 43.33 -23.32
N PRO A 632 11.15 42.46 -24.35
CA PRO A 632 12.02 41.29 -24.32
C PRO A 632 13.49 41.68 -24.59
N VAL A 633 14.39 41.17 -23.76
CA VAL A 633 15.85 41.21 -23.98
C VAL A 633 16.23 40.04 -24.87
N VAL A 634 16.76 40.34 -26.05
CA VAL A 634 17.38 39.35 -26.95
C VAL A 634 18.75 38.98 -26.37
N VAL A 635 18.90 37.72 -25.94
CA VAL A 635 20.18 37.15 -25.51
C VAL A 635 20.78 36.37 -26.68
N SER A 636 21.95 36.78 -27.14
CA SER A 636 22.75 36.08 -28.14
C SER A 636 23.38 34.82 -27.56
N ASN A 637 23.23 33.69 -28.26
CA ASN A 637 23.80 32.39 -27.90
C ASN A 637 25.35 32.43 -27.79
N PRO A 638 25.94 31.77 -26.79
CA PRO A 638 27.38 31.53 -26.77
C PRO A 638 27.75 30.42 -27.77
N VAL A 639 28.85 30.67 -28.50
CA VAL A 639 29.49 29.73 -29.43
C VAL A 639 30.07 28.56 -28.63
N ILE A 640 29.62 27.35 -28.93
CA ILE A 640 30.15 26.09 -28.38
C ILE A 640 31.37 25.68 -29.22
N VAL A 641 32.52 25.59 -28.57
CA VAL A 641 33.74 24.96 -29.11
C VAL A 641 33.63 23.45 -28.88
N PRO A 642 33.90 22.59 -29.87
CA PRO A 642 33.81 21.14 -29.67
C PRO A 642 35.00 20.65 -28.83
N VAL A 643 34.69 19.94 -27.75
CA VAL A 643 35.65 19.18 -26.94
C VAL A 643 35.87 17.84 -27.63
N GLU A 644 37.13 17.53 -27.96
CA GLU A 644 37.56 16.22 -28.47
C GLU A 644 37.23 15.13 -27.45
N LYS A 645 36.64 14.02 -27.94
CA LYS A 645 36.37 12.82 -27.15
C LYS A 645 37.68 12.05 -26.99
N ASP A 646 38.16 11.93 -25.76
CA ASP A 646 39.14 10.92 -25.38
C ASP A 646 38.46 9.54 -25.31
N ASP A 647 38.80 8.66 -26.25
CA ASP A 647 38.46 7.23 -26.26
C ASP A 647 39.28 6.51 -25.18
N ASN A 648 38.76 6.43 -23.96
CA ASN A 648 39.23 5.49 -22.94
C ASN A 648 38.08 5.10 -21.99
N THR A 649 37.09 4.39 -22.52
CA THR A 649 36.13 3.63 -21.71
C THR A 649 36.69 2.24 -21.43
N LEU A 650 37.18 2.04 -20.20
CA LEU A 650 37.50 0.73 -19.66
C LEU A 650 36.19 -0.01 -19.32
N ASP A 651 36.01 -1.13 -20.01
CA ASP A 651 34.88 -2.05 -19.92
C ASP A 651 34.91 -2.81 -18.57
N TYR A 652 34.06 -2.39 -17.63
CA TYR A 652 33.88 -3.05 -16.33
C TYR A 652 32.70 -4.02 -16.40
N ASN A 653 32.88 -5.14 -17.11
CA ASN A 653 32.01 -6.31 -17.01
C ASN A 653 32.80 -7.58 -17.32
N ASN A 654 33.62 -8.01 -16.36
CA ASN A 654 34.08 -9.39 -16.25
C ASN A 654 34.54 -9.68 -14.81
N SER A 655 33.74 -10.44 -14.07
CA SER A 655 34.21 -11.20 -12.92
C SER A 655 33.75 -12.65 -13.10
N PRO A 656 34.69 -13.62 -13.19
CA PRO A 656 34.34 -15.03 -13.29
C PRO A 656 33.94 -15.56 -11.92
N GLY A 657 33.00 -16.49 -11.94
CA GLY A 657 32.45 -17.12 -10.75
C GLY A 657 33.46 -17.93 -9.95
N LEU A 658 33.24 -17.92 -8.64
CA LEU A 658 33.49 -19.01 -7.69
C LEU A 658 32.39 -18.98 -6.63
#